data_AF-A0A4Y8P9J4-F1
#
_entry.id   AF-A0A4Y8P9J4-F1
#
_cell.length_a   1.000
_cell.length_b   1.000
_cell.length_c   1.000
_cell.angle_alpha   90.00
_cell.angle_beta   90.00
_cell.angle_gamma   90.00
#
_symmetry.space_group_name_H-M   'P 1'
#
loop_
_entity.id
_entity.type
_entity.pdbx_description
1 polymer ?
#
loop_
_entity_poly.entity_id
_entity_poly.type
_entity_poly.pdbx_seq_one_letter_code
_entity_poly.pdbx_strand_id
1 'polypeptide(L)'
;MHDPPSKPFNLKEHQEIADDLIRQAGFDDIENAKKFFEKECDFIAASADRLIFPKPTVLKEKFQREFIHTLGSTKLQLQVPDSASQAEDIIKSSQPVSYNYDTLSNEEEKDKAKFFIHWRLWRKFVAEKNGYLLFLPADTRIPNHTIWTHCAITSALQGCIVIEQQKDHQLKFEPSFLIFQIGPVQEFIAQARKTKDLWSGSYLLSWLIAHGIKAVSDQRGPDAIIYPTLFGQPLFDYLHKDFYEKIKTADGSSSLWTKEFAHLDQNKNLILTPNLPNRFLALVPYSEAANIAQRCEKAIKEELDKISQKCVEFLKEELHKISKKCVEFLKIDENIQNLWNLQIDSFIQISWVAHRWEMDVEKALTFFEQLPYLADQKDNQSSAQNPAKNLRTLYNVARNLPPDDLDPRNYIMDAQGKPTIKSSGFCWSAHYAITDWLHAGRRNTRDFSFYGSLNQLHQRRGIPKDMYSGKEECIGGEAWQNELHQRFPYLFKENERLGALNILKRIWDEAYLEKCHKLSHEGFDFDSVPDVAAYCWYRENEEKLKTNDKHKNFLKKVNEAKEKKQIASLYFQTEIKRRITEYETEKKSEATELKEALNNLIDLQKELQSEPVPYVAILAMDGDSMGKKLSGADAPKVSEHLSEKSKEYFSNHARDILGCSRPLFPSYHIELSQALANFSLYLAALIVEKFYGQLIYAGGDDILAMLPAEKALDCACLLRKAFRGDPSLANDVDNWFKGTGQTGFLILNNQCKEWENLGIKTDYPLILMGERADISAGIAIGHIHSPLQNLVEEARRAEKKAKTEPYNKGSFVVSLFKRSGEILQWGSKWELFSQSQGQSSYIALELFKSLNEYFNKKYISARFPYRLAELTQAYFPSFPHKDSLDGPEEVKKVIEKDFDFAIEQHFNNNASEGS
;
A
#
# COMPACT_ATOMS: atom_id res chain seq x y z
N MET A 1 2.42 -19.95 20.79
CA MET A 1 3.66 -20.73 21.00
C MET A 1 3.40 -22.25 21.03
N HIS A 2 2.38 -22.76 20.33
CA HIS A 2 2.11 -24.21 20.32
C HIS A 2 3.18 -24.96 19.50
N ASP A 3 3.69 -24.32 18.45
CA ASP A 3 4.85 -24.74 17.69
C ASP A 3 6.00 -23.74 17.91
N PRO A 4 7.25 -24.20 18.06
CA PRO A 4 8.41 -23.33 18.15
C PRO A 4 8.81 -22.81 16.75
N PRO A 5 9.32 -21.57 16.62
CA PRO A 5 9.80 -21.07 15.33
C PRO A 5 10.93 -21.91 14.70
N SER A 6 11.70 -22.65 15.51
CA SER A 6 12.76 -23.57 15.06
C SER A 6 12.25 -24.92 14.56
N LYS A 7 10.94 -25.18 14.55
CA LYS A 7 10.31 -26.46 14.19
C LYS A 7 10.90 -27.14 12.93
N PRO A 8 11.25 -26.43 11.84
CA PRO A 8 11.84 -27.08 10.65
C PRO A 8 13.15 -27.80 10.92
N PHE A 9 13.93 -27.35 11.90
CA PHE A 9 15.18 -27.99 12.30
C PHE A 9 14.95 -29.25 13.13
N ASN A 10 13.98 -29.23 14.05
CA ASN A 10 13.72 -30.34 14.98
C ASN A 10 12.21 -30.68 15.07
N LEU A 11 11.76 -31.54 14.15
CA LEU A 11 10.36 -32.01 14.14
C LEU A 11 10.03 -33.02 15.26
N LYS A 12 11.03 -33.64 15.90
CA LYS A 12 10.77 -34.70 16.89
C LYS A 12 10.47 -34.13 18.27
N GLU A 13 11.27 -33.17 18.71
CA GLU A 13 11.25 -32.63 20.08
C GLU A 13 10.57 -31.24 20.14
N HIS A 14 9.91 -30.82 19.05
CA HIS A 14 9.28 -29.49 18.95
C HIS A 14 8.31 -29.15 20.09
N GLN A 15 7.64 -30.15 20.69
CA GLN A 15 6.74 -29.93 21.83
C GLN A 15 7.51 -29.59 23.11
N GLU A 16 8.65 -30.24 23.36
CA GLU A 16 9.51 -29.95 24.50
C GLU A 16 10.14 -28.56 24.37
N ILE A 17 10.57 -28.22 23.15
CA ILE A 17 11.09 -26.88 22.82
C ILE A 17 9.99 -25.83 23.03
N ALA A 18 8.76 -26.08 22.59
CA ALA A 18 7.63 -25.18 22.82
C ALA A 18 7.37 -24.95 24.31
N ASP A 19 7.44 -26.00 25.13
CA ASP A 19 7.22 -25.92 26.58
C ASP A 19 8.28 -25.09 27.28
N ASP A 20 9.54 -25.23 26.86
CA ASP A 20 10.64 -24.39 27.35
C ASP A 20 10.46 -22.92 26.95
N LEU A 21 9.99 -22.64 25.72
CA LEU A 21 9.68 -21.28 25.29
C LEU A 21 8.51 -20.67 26.07
N ILE A 22 7.50 -21.47 26.42
CA ILE A 22 6.35 -21.02 27.23
C ILE A 22 6.79 -20.67 28.65
N ARG A 23 7.60 -21.52 29.29
CA ARG A 23 8.16 -21.24 30.63
C ARG A 23 8.94 -19.93 30.63
N GLN A 24 9.83 -19.76 29.65
CA GLN A 24 10.65 -18.56 29.55
C GLN A 24 9.82 -17.29 29.33
N ALA A 25 8.70 -17.39 28.61
CA ALA A 25 7.77 -16.27 28.42
C ALA A 25 7.03 -15.85 29.71
N GLY A 26 7.26 -16.54 30.83
CA GLY A 26 6.71 -16.21 32.15
C GLY A 26 5.49 -17.04 32.54
N PHE A 27 5.27 -18.20 31.89
CA PHE A 27 4.20 -19.14 32.22
C PHE A 27 4.78 -20.41 32.86
N ASP A 28 5.09 -20.36 34.16
CA ASP A 28 5.71 -21.47 34.89
C ASP A 28 4.83 -22.73 34.96
N ASP A 29 3.51 -22.54 35.11
CA ASP A 29 2.51 -23.62 35.06
C ASP A 29 2.05 -23.87 33.62
N ILE A 30 2.79 -24.74 32.92
CA ILE A 30 2.48 -25.13 31.54
C ILE A 30 1.12 -25.81 31.43
N GLU A 31 0.72 -26.64 32.40
CA GLU A 31 -0.56 -27.35 32.33
C GLU A 31 -1.72 -26.34 32.34
N ASN A 32 -1.66 -25.35 33.23
CA ASN A 32 -2.65 -24.28 33.24
C ASN A 32 -2.57 -23.38 32.00
N ALA A 33 -1.37 -23.06 31.51
CA ALA A 33 -1.19 -22.27 30.28
C ALA A 33 -1.78 -22.98 29.05
N LYS A 34 -1.66 -24.31 28.98
CA LYS A 34 -2.22 -25.14 27.90
C LYS A 34 -3.69 -25.48 28.09
N LYS A 35 -4.24 -25.35 29.30
CA LYS A 35 -5.64 -25.70 29.62
C LYS A 35 -6.66 -25.03 28.69
N PHE A 36 -6.39 -23.81 28.27
CA PHE A 36 -7.28 -23.03 27.39
C PHE A 36 -6.92 -23.13 25.91
N PHE A 37 -5.80 -23.79 25.57
CA PHE A 37 -5.39 -23.98 24.19
C PHE A 37 -6.09 -25.18 23.58
N GLU A 38 -6.96 -24.92 22.61
CA GLU A 38 -7.65 -25.98 21.88
C GLU A 38 -6.79 -26.46 20.71
N LYS A 39 -6.32 -27.71 20.81
CA LYS A 39 -5.51 -28.33 19.76
C LYS A 39 -6.24 -28.43 18.42
N GLU A 40 -7.57 -28.41 18.45
CA GLU A 40 -8.39 -28.33 17.23
C GLU A 40 -8.09 -27.08 16.40
N CYS A 41 -7.72 -25.94 17.01
CA CYS A 41 -7.34 -24.74 16.28
C CYS A 41 -6.07 -24.93 15.43
N ASP A 42 -5.06 -25.66 15.93
CA ASP A 42 -3.87 -26.02 15.15
C ASP A 42 -4.26 -26.93 13.96
N PHE A 43 -5.12 -27.92 14.20
CA PHE A 43 -5.59 -28.80 13.12
C PHE A 43 -6.44 -28.06 12.07
N ILE A 44 -7.23 -27.07 12.46
CA ILE A 44 -8.01 -26.24 11.54
C ILE A 44 -7.10 -25.32 10.74
N ALA A 45 -6.16 -24.63 11.39
CA ALA A 45 -5.14 -23.80 10.72
C ALA A 45 -4.34 -24.64 9.71
N ALA A 46 -3.85 -25.80 10.16
CA ALA A 46 -3.08 -26.71 9.33
C ALA A 46 -3.90 -27.39 8.24
N SER A 47 -5.23 -27.40 8.30
CA SER A 47 -6.09 -27.82 7.19
C SER A 47 -6.36 -26.68 6.20
N ALA A 48 -6.21 -25.43 6.64
CA ALA A 48 -6.42 -24.23 5.85
C ALA A 48 -5.16 -23.80 5.09
N ASP A 49 -3.96 -23.97 5.66
CA ASP A 49 -2.68 -23.48 5.11
C ASP A 49 -1.89 -24.49 4.28
N ARG A 50 -2.31 -25.76 4.24
CA ARG A 50 -1.65 -26.80 3.44
C ARG A 50 -2.66 -27.77 2.85
N LEU A 51 -2.17 -28.53 1.87
CA LEU A 51 -2.90 -29.67 1.33
C LEU A 51 -3.05 -30.75 2.41
N ILE A 52 -4.06 -31.60 2.25
CA ILE A 52 -4.15 -32.82 3.04
C ILE A 52 -3.10 -33.79 2.53
N PHE A 53 -1.99 -33.87 3.27
CA PHE A 53 -0.91 -34.81 3.02
C PHE A 53 -1.19 -36.18 3.65
N PRO A 54 -0.56 -37.25 3.11
CA PRO A 54 -0.56 -38.54 3.78
C PRO A 54 0.18 -38.46 5.13
N LYS A 55 0.01 -39.50 5.95
CA LYS A 55 0.60 -39.59 7.28
C LYS A 55 2.13 -39.40 7.24
N PRO A 56 2.75 -38.79 8.26
CA PRO A 56 4.19 -38.48 8.26
C PRO A 56 5.13 -39.68 8.08
N THR A 57 4.66 -40.90 8.34
CA THR A 57 5.43 -42.13 8.09
C THR A 57 5.56 -42.47 6.61
N VAL A 58 4.67 -41.97 5.76
CA VAL A 58 4.65 -42.17 4.30
C VAL A 58 5.39 -41.03 3.60
N LEU A 59 5.02 -39.78 3.89
CA LEU A 59 5.64 -38.61 3.27
C LEU A 59 6.25 -37.69 4.33
N LYS A 60 7.57 -37.56 4.28
CA LYS A 60 8.36 -36.64 5.09
C LYS A 60 9.46 -36.02 4.26
N GLU A 61 9.66 -34.71 4.44
CA GLU A 61 10.75 -33.98 3.81
C GLU A 61 11.65 -33.35 4.87
N LYS A 62 12.98 -33.41 4.64
CA LYS A 62 13.92 -32.73 5.52
C LYS A 62 13.91 -31.24 5.19
N PHE A 63 14.21 -30.39 6.15
CA PHE A 63 14.33 -28.97 5.89
C PHE A 63 15.49 -28.69 4.92
N GLN A 64 15.15 -28.21 3.72
CA GLN A 64 16.10 -27.95 2.62
C GLN A 64 16.68 -26.52 2.64
N ARG A 65 16.42 -25.75 3.70
CA ARG A 65 16.85 -24.33 3.81
C ARG A 65 16.38 -23.44 2.65
N GLU A 66 15.21 -23.74 2.10
CA GLU A 66 14.55 -22.94 1.08
C GLU A 66 13.17 -22.46 1.55
N PHE A 67 12.77 -21.30 1.07
CA PHE A 67 11.41 -20.78 1.19
C PHE A 67 10.90 -20.43 -0.21
N ILE A 68 9.71 -20.90 -0.57
CA ILE A 68 9.09 -20.68 -1.87
C ILE A 68 8.13 -19.49 -1.76
N HIS A 69 8.25 -18.54 -2.67
CA HIS A 69 7.41 -17.35 -2.69
C HIS A 69 5.93 -17.68 -2.80
N THR A 70 5.13 -17.24 -1.84
CA THR A 70 3.72 -17.62 -1.67
C THR A 70 2.82 -17.17 -2.80
N LEU A 71 3.12 -16.02 -3.40
CA LEU A 71 2.38 -15.48 -4.54
C LEU A 71 2.95 -15.93 -5.89
N GLY A 72 4.10 -16.61 -5.89
CA GLY A 72 4.91 -16.90 -7.08
C GLY A 72 5.44 -18.33 -7.07
N SER A 73 6.53 -18.58 -7.79
CA SER A 73 7.23 -19.87 -7.78
C SER A 73 8.73 -19.76 -7.46
N THR A 74 9.23 -18.53 -7.30
CA THR A 74 10.63 -18.26 -6.98
C THR A 74 11.02 -18.78 -5.60
N LYS A 75 12.30 -19.12 -5.44
CA LYS A 75 12.82 -19.75 -4.22
C LYS A 75 13.87 -18.85 -3.57
N LEU A 76 13.65 -18.46 -2.32
CA LEU A 76 14.66 -17.84 -1.48
C LEU A 76 15.51 -18.92 -0.80
N GLN A 77 16.83 -18.87 -1.01
CA GLN A 77 17.79 -19.68 -0.28
C GLN A 77 18.09 -19.03 1.08
N LEU A 78 17.89 -19.78 2.16
CA LEU A 78 17.95 -19.25 3.52
C LEU A 78 19.36 -19.38 4.11
N GLN A 79 19.96 -18.25 4.46
CA GLN A 79 21.23 -18.19 5.19
C GLN A 79 21.00 -18.31 6.70
N VAL A 80 20.48 -19.47 7.11
CA VAL A 80 20.17 -19.80 8.51
C VAL A 80 21.32 -20.56 9.18
N PRO A 81 21.40 -20.57 10.53
CA PRO A 81 22.44 -21.29 11.28
C PRO A 81 22.55 -22.76 10.89
N ASP A 82 23.75 -23.33 11.10
CA ASP A 82 24.03 -24.70 10.65
C ASP A 82 23.47 -25.79 11.54
N SER A 83 23.29 -25.50 12.83
CA SER A 83 22.74 -26.44 13.81
C SER A 83 21.39 -25.97 14.36
N ALA A 84 20.54 -26.94 14.71
CA ALA A 84 19.25 -26.69 15.36
C ALA A 84 19.42 -25.90 16.66
N SER A 85 20.39 -26.29 17.49
CA SER A 85 20.70 -25.61 18.76
C SER A 85 21.06 -24.14 18.57
N GLN A 86 21.84 -23.76 17.55
CA GLN A 86 22.14 -22.35 17.30
C GLN A 86 20.88 -21.54 16.93
N ALA A 87 20.01 -22.11 16.08
CA ALA A 87 18.76 -21.46 15.71
C ALA A 87 17.82 -21.33 16.92
N GLU A 88 17.72 -22.39 17.73
CA GLU A 88 16.95 -22.42 18.98
C GLU A 88 17.48 -21.39 19.99
N ASP A 89 18.80 -21.30 20.19
CA ASP A 89 19.41 -20.31 21.09
C ASP A 89 19.11 -18.88 20.65
N ILE A 90 19.16 -18.58 19.35
CA ILE A 90 18.79 -17.26 18.82
C ILE A 90 17.31 -16.98 19.09
N ILE A 91 16.42 -17.91 18.75
CA ILE A 91 14.96 -17.74 18.94
C ILE A 91 14.61 -17.56 20.41
N LYS A 92 15.21 -18.38 21.27
CA LYS A 92 15.02 -18.42 22.71
C LYS A 92 15.52 -17.14 23.38
N SER A 93 16.73 -16.70 23.05
CA SER A 93 17.32 -15.46 23.61
C SER A 93 16.66 -14.18 23.09
N SER A 94 15.88 -14.25 22.01
CA SER A 94 15.20 -13.10 21.40
C SER A 94 13.77 -12.88 21.92
N GLN A 95 13.30 -13.62 22.94
CA GLN A 95 11.97 -13.36 23.50
C GLN A 95 11.92 -12.04 24.30
N PRO A 96 10.84 -11.24 24.18
CA PRO A 96 10.71 -9.95 24.86
C PRO A 96 10.22 -10.09 26.31
N VAL A 97 11.04 -10.72 27.16
CA VAL A 97 10.67 -11.06 28.55
C VAL A 97 11.16 -10.06 29.60
N SER A 98 12.02 -9.10 29.21
CA SER A 98 12.66 -8.15 30.12
C SER A 98 11.90 -6.82 30.30
N TYR A 99 10.58 -6.90 30.52
CA TYR A 99 9.72 -5.73 30.73
C TYR A 99 8.94 -5.82 32.03
N ASN A 100 8.71 -4.68 32.65
CA ASN A 100 7.92 -4.53 33.88
C ASN A 100 6.50 -4.06 33.53
N TYR A 101 5.51 -4.76 34.09
CA TYR A 101 4.08 -4.57 33.86
C TYR A 101 3.33 -4.07 35.11
N ASP A 102 4.02 -3.70 36.18
CA ASP A 102 3.45 -3.32 37.49
C ASP A 102 2.64 -2.02 37.42
N THR A 103 2.85 -1.22 36.37
CA THR A 103 2.09 -0.01 36.08
C THR A 103 0.69 -0.28 35.53
N LEU A 104 0.38 -1.51 35.15
CA LEU A 104 -0.94 -1.92 34.64
C LEU A 104 -1.87 -2.34 35.78
N SER A 105 -3.15 -2.03 35.61
CA SER A 105 -4.14 -1.97 36.70
C SER A 105 -4.51 -3.34 37.27
N ASN A 106 -4.53 -4.37 36.43
CA ASN A 106 -4.99 -5.71 36.78
C ASN A 106 -4.25 -6.79 35.96
N GLU A 107 -4.37 -8.04 36.38
CA GLU A 107 -3.69 -9.17 35.72
C GLU A 107 -4.17 -9.41 34.28
N GLU A 108 -5.44 -9.14 33.96
CA GLU A 108 -5.95 -9.27 32.58
C GLU A 108 -5.25 -8.30 31.62
N GLU A 109 -5.05 -7.04 32.05
CA GLU A 109 -4.28 -6.04 31.29
C GLU A 109 -2.82 -6.44 31.14
N LYS A 110 -2.21 -7.03 32.18
CA LYS A 110 -0.84 -7.54 32.12
C LYS A 110 -0.72 -8.68 31.11
N ASP A 111 -1.66 -9.62 31.09
CA ASP A 111 -1.63 -10.75 30.17
C ASP A 111 -1.88 -10.31 28.72
N LYS A 112 -2.82 -9.39 28.49
CA LYS A 112 -2.98 -8.72 27.20
C LYS A 112 -1.69 -8.04 26.76
N ALA A 113 -1.00 -7.37 27.69
CA ALA A 113 0.24 -6.70 27.39
C ALA A 113 1.37 -7.66 27.04
N LYS A 114 1.57 -8.73 27.83
CA LYS A 114 2.55 -9.77 27.55
C LYS A 114 2.32 -10.37 26.16
N PHE A 115 1.07 -10.68 25.82
CA PHE A 115 0.70 -11.20 24.51
C PHE A 115 1.04 -10.20 23.39
N PHE A 116 0.60 -8.94 23.51
CA PHE A 116 0.82 -7.92 22.50
C PHE A 116 2.32 -7.64 22.26
N ILE A 117 3.10 -7.57 23.34
CA ILE A 117 4.56 -7.40 23.28
C ILE A 117 5.24 -8.60 22.64
N HIS A 118 4.88 -9.83 23.05
CA HIS A 118 5.41 -11.05 22.42
C HIS A 118 5.11 -11.10 20.93
N TRP A 119 3.87 -10.81 20.55
CA TRP A 119 3.44 -10.74 19.16
C TRP A 119 4.26 -9.72 18.36
N ARG A 120 4.44 -8.51 18.90
CA ARG A 120 5.07 -7.40 18.17
C ARG A 120 6.59 -7.48 18.11
N LEU A 121 7.25 -7.87 19.21
CA LEU A 121 8.70 -7.73 19.36
C LEU A 121 9.49 -9.02 19.14
N TRP A 122 8.91 -10.21 19.38
CA TRP A 122 9.71 -11.43 19.26
C TRP A 122 10.24 -11.64 17.84
N ARG A 123 9.38 -11.45 16.83
CA ARG A 123 9.80 -11.49 15.41
C ARG A 123 10.82 -10.39 15.09
N LYS A 124 10.65 -9.18 15.64
CA LYS A 124 11.60 -8.07 15.47
C LYS A 124 12.99 -8.45 16.01
N PHE A 125 13.07 -8.94 17.24
CA PHE A 125 14.32 -9.32 17.90
C PHE A 125 15.01 -10.51 17.23
N VAL A 126 14.24 -11.50 16.76
CA VAL A 126 14.78 -12.59 15.95
C VAL A 126 15.41 -12.03 14.66
N ALA A 127 14.73 -11.10 13.98
CA ALA A 127 15.23 -10.52 12.74
C ALA A 127 16.50 -9.67 12.94
N GLU A 128 16.60 -8.96 14.06
CA GLU A 128 17.82 -8.23 14.46
C GLU A 128 19.04 -9.15 14.63
N LYS A 129 18.84 -10.44 14.93
CA LYS A 129 19.92 -11.44 15.00
C LYS A 129 20.14 -12.12 13.65
N ASN A 130 19.09 -12.63 13.03
CA ASN A 130 19.11 -13.23 11.70
C ASN A 130 17.73 -13.15 11.04
N GLY A 131 17.58 -12.25 10.07
CA GLY A 131 16.33 -12.03 9.33
C GLY A 131 15.79 -13.26 8.57
N TYR A 132 16.64 -14.19 8.14
CA TYR A 132 16.19 -15.39 7.42
C TYR A 132 15.39 -16.35 8.31
N LEU A 133 15.54 -16.27 9.64
CA LEU A 133 14.73 -17.07 10.57
C LEU A 133 13.24 -16.70 10.53
N LEU A 134 12.89 -15.53 9.97
CA LEU A 134 11.49 -15.17 9.72
C LEU A 134 10.84 -15.97 8.59
N PHE A 135 11.65 -16.57 7.71
CA PHE A 135 11.19 -17.32 6.54
C PHE A 135 11.22 -18.84 6.75
N LEU A 136 11.40 -19.30 8.00
CA LEU A 136 11.31 -20.72 8.32
C LEU A 136 9.91 -21.25 7.99
N PRO A 137 9.79 -22.29 7.15
CA PRO A 137 8.49 -22.78 6.70
C PRO A 137 7.73 -23.49 7.82
N ALA A 138 6.41 -23.42 7.87
CA ALA A 138 5.65 -24.19 8.85
C ALA A 138 5.64 -25.70 8.54
N ASP A 139 5.68 -26.06 7.24
CA ASP A 139 5.70 -27.44 6.76
C ASP A 139 6.75 -27.61 5.65
N THR A 140 7.74 -28.48 5.87
CA THR A 140 8.83 -28.73 4.92
C THR A 140 8.37 -29.39 3.62
N ARG A 141 7.17 -29.99 3.59
CA ARG A 141 6.59 -30.62 2.39
C ARG A 141 6.00 -29.61 1.40
N ILE A 142 5.67 -28.42 1.89
CA ILE A 142 5.15 -27.27 1.14
C ILE A 142 5.71 -25.96 1.73
N PRO A 143 7.00 -25.64 1.49
CA PRO A 143 7.70 -24.58 2.20
C PRO A 143 7.35 -23.17 1.67
N ASN A 144 6.07 -22.81 1.66
CA ASN A 144 5.52 -21.60 1.03
C ASN A 144 4.70 -20.72 1.99
N HIS A 145 4.87 -20.92 3.30
CA HIS A 145 4.30 -20.07 4.33
C HIS A 145 5.12 -20.24 5.59
N THR A 146 5.28 -19.15 6.34
CA THR A 146 6.16 -19.15 7.50
C THR A 146 5.49 -19.81 8.71
N ILE A 147 6.29 -20.38 9.61
CA ILE A 147 5.82 -20.87 10.91
C ILE A 147 5.19 -19.77 11.76
N TRP A 148 5.63 -18.53 11.59
CA TRP A 148 5.05 -17.36 12.23
C TRP A 148 3.62 -17.09 11.76
N THR A 149 3.39 -17.20 10.45
CA THR A 149 2.07 -17.07 9.83
C THR A 149 1.13 -18.18 10.32
N HIS A 150 1.58 -19.44 10.34
CA HIS A 150 0.80 -20.57 10.88
C HIS A 150 0.40 -20.33 12.34
N CYS A 151 1.37 -19.93 13.18
CA CYS A 151 1.10 -19.59 14.58
C CYS A 151 0.09 -18.46 14.75
N ALA A 152 0.17 -17.41 13.92
CA ALA A 152 -0.77 -16.29 13.94
C ALA A 152 -2.19 -16.73 13.57
N ILE A 153 -2.35 -17.61 12.58
CA ILE A 153 -3.66 -18.14 12.17
C ILE A 153 -4.25 -19.05 13.25
N THR A 154 -3.43 -19.90 13.89
CA THR A 154 -3.87 -20.68 15.05
C THR A 154 -4.31 -19.78 16.20
N SER A 155 -3.57 -18.70 16.46
CA SER A 155 -3.90 -17.67 17.46
C SER A 155 -5.23 -16.97 17.15
N ALA A 156 -5.46 -16.59 15.90
CA ALA A 156 -6.72 -15.99 15.43
C ALA A 156 -7.92 -16.94 15.60
N LEU A 157 -7.75 -18.23 15.26
CA LEU A 157 -8.77 -19.26 15.42
C LEU A 157 -9.08 -19.53 16.90
N GLN A 158 -8.07 -19.53 17.75
CA GLN A 158 -8.26 -19.63 19.20
C GLN A 158 -9.11 -18.47 19.74
N GLY A 159 -8.94 -17.26 19.17
CA GLY A 159 -9.77 -16.09 19.46
C GLY A 159 -11.26 -16.24 19.11
N CYS A 160 -11.64 -17.28 18.35
CA CYS A 160 -13.02 -17.60 17.98
C CYS A 160 -13.73 -18.59 18.92
N ILE A 161 -13.06 -19.02 19.99
CA ILE A 161 -13.66 -19.89 21.01
C ILE A 161 -14.38 -19.03 22.04
N VAL A 162 -15.62 -19.39 22.33
CA VAL A 162 -16.46 -18.75 23.35
C VAL A 162 -16.67 -19.71 24.52
N ILE A 163 -16.60 -19.18 25.75
CA ILE A 163 -16.83 -19.93 26.98
C ILE A 163 -18.30 -19.76 27.37
N GLU A 164 -19.13 -20.80 27.22
CA GLU A 164 -20.57 -20.71 27.50
C GLU A 164 -20.91 -20.83 29.00
N GLN A 165 -20.14 -21.59 29.79
CA GLN A 165 -20.35 -21.73 31.24
C GLN A 165 -19.02 -21.77 32.02
N GLN A 166 -18.85 -20.86 32.98
CA GLN A 166 -17.62 -20.77 33.80
C GLN A 166 -17.37 -21.98 34.71
N LYS A 167 -18.41 -22.72 35.11
CA LYS A 167 -18.28 -23.85 36.04
C LYS A 167 -17.75 -25.13 35.37
N ASP A 168 -18.19 -25.42 34.14
CA ASP A 168 -17.88 -26.68 33.45
C ASP A 168 -17.00 -26.49 32.18
N HIS A 169 -16.57 -25.25 31.88
CA HIS A 169 -15.70 -24.94 30.74
C HIS A 169 -16.23 -25.52 29.41
N GLN A 170 -17.53 -25.39 29.14
CA GLN A 170 -18.05 -25.72 27.81
C GLN A 170 -17.54 -24.68 26.81
N LEU A 171 -16.59 -25.10 25.97
CA LEU A 171 -15.99 -24.32 24.92
C LEU A 171 -16.75 -24.53 23.63
N LYS A 172 -17.10 -23.43 22.97
CA LYS A 172 -17.77 -23.44 21.68
C LYS A 172 -16.92 -22.76 20.65
N PHE A 173 -16.55 -23.52 19.63
CA PHE A 173 -15.83 -23.00 18.48
C PHE A 173 -16.82 -22.49 17.43
N GLU A 174 -16.81 -21.18 17.19
CA GLU A 174 -17.75 -20.53 16.24
C GLU A 174 -17.07 -19.47 15.37
N PRO A 175 -16.13 -19.87 14.50
CA PRO A 175 -15.41 -18.94 13.64
C PRO A 175 -16.35 -18.24 12.66
N SER A 176 -16.08 -16.96 12.45
CA SER A 176 -16.74 -16.16 11.43
C SER A 176 -15.77 -15.18 10.79
N PHE A 177 -15.97 -14.93 9.50
CA PHE A 177 -15.31 -13.82 8.85
C PHE A 177 -16.12 -12.55 9.02
N LEU A 178 -15.43 -11.48 9.43
CA LEU A 178 -15.94 -10.13 9.43
C LEU A 178 -15.19 -9.33 8.36
N ILE A 179 -15.88 -8.96 7.28
CA ILE A 179 -15.38 -7.96 6.33
C ILE A 179 -15.98 -6.61 6.74
N PHE A 180 -15.12 -5.61 6.90
CA PHE A 180 -15.50 -4.24 7.23
C PHE A 180 -14.84 -3.27 6.25
N GLN A 181 -15.59 -2.27 5.77
CA GLN A 181 -15.12 -1.30 4.80
C GLN A 181 -15.69 0.09 5.07
N ILE A 182 -14.87 1.11 4.84
CA ILE A 182 -15.28 2.53 4.79
C ILE A 182 -15.24 3.08 3.36
N GLY A 183 -16.11 4.04 3.06
CA GLY A 183 -16.11 4.82 1.82
C GLY A 183 -16.88 6.14 1.98
N PRO A 184 -16.93 6.99 0.94
CA PRO A 184 -16.28 6.85 -0.37
C PRO A 184 -14.77 7.17 -0.32
N VAL A 185 -13.96 6.46 -1.11
CA VAL A 185 -12.48 6.62 -1.12
C VAL A 185 -12.02 7.53 -2.26
N GLN A 186 -12.13 7.06 -3.50
CA GLN A 186 -11.57 7.74 -4.66
C GLN A 186 -12.22 9.10 -4.92
N GLU A 187 -13.55 9.19 -4.80
CA GLU A 187 -14.29 10.46 -4.94
C GLU A 187 -13.90 11.48 -3.88
N PHE A 188 -13.49 11.06 -2.68
CA PHE A 188 -13.09 11.95 -1.60
C PHE A 188 -11.63 12.40 -1.74
N ILE A 189 -10.73 11.48 -2.09
CA ILE A 189 -9.31 11.79 -2.30
C ILE A 189 -9.16 12.77 -3.47
N ALA A 190 -9.86 12.53 -4.59
CA ALA A 190 -9.76 13.35 -5.81
C ALA A 190 -10.21 14.82 -5.63
N GLN A 191 -11.00 15.14 -4.60
CA GLN A 191 -11.41 16.52 -4.28
C GLN A 191 -10.22 17.31 -3.70
N ALA A 192 -9.29 17.71 -4.57
CA ALA A 192 -8.03 18.30 -4.15
C ALA A 192 -7.48 19.28 -5.19
N ARG A 193 -6.86 20.35 -4.71
CA ARG A 193 -6.16 21.33 -5.56
C ARG A 193 -4.68 21.42 -5.27
N LYS A 194 -4.26 21.05 -4.08
CA LYS A 194 -2.87 20.98 -3.64
C LYS A 194 -2.48 19.53 -3.32
N THR A 195 -1.20 19.23 -3.34
CA THR A 195 -0.67 17.93 -2.89
C THR A 195 -1.04 17.64 -1.44
N LYS A 196 -1.03 18.66 -0.57
CA LYS A 196 -1.53 18.58 0.81
C LYS A 196 -2.96 18.06 0.89
N ASP A 197 -3.87 18.52 0.03
CA ASP A 197 -5.28 18.10 0.05
C ASP A 197 -5.43 16.60 -0.32
N LEU A 198 -4.62 16.12 -1.28
CA LEU A 198 -4.61 14.72 -1.71
C LEU A 198 -4.09 13.81 -0.58
N TRP A 199 -2.93 14.15 -0.01
CA TRP A 199 -2.36 13.42 1.13
C TRP A 199 -3.33 13.42 2.30
N SER A 200 -3.86 14.59 2.67
CA SER A 200 -4.78 14.78 3.79
C SER A 200 -6.03 13.91 3.67
N GLY A 201 -6.66 13.89 2.48
CA GLY A 201 -7.84 13.05 2.25
C GLY A 201 -7.53 11.57 2.39
N SER A 202 -6.38 11.12 1.86
CA SER A 202 -5.97 9.72 1.98
C SER A 202 -5.60 9.34 3.41
N TYR A 203 -4.83 10.19 4.09
CA TYR A 203 -4.37 9.93 5.44
C TYR A 203 -5.52 9.97 6.45
N LEU A 204 -6.52 10.83 6.25
CA LEU A 204 -7.73 10.82 7.07
C LEU A 204 -8.44 9.46 7.00
N LEU A 205 -8.58 8.87 5.80
CA LEU A 205 -9.20 7.54 5.64
C LEU A 205 -8.36 6.43 6.30
N SER A 206 -7.02 6.46 6.11
CA SER A 206 -6.11 5.50 6.75
C SER A 206 -6.10 5.65 8.29
N TRP A 207 -6.19 6.87 8.82
CA TRP A 207 -6.32 7.16 10.25
C TRP A 207 -7.61 6.56 10.82
N LEU A 208 -8.74 6.82 10.17
CA LEU A 208 -10.04 6.36 10.64
C LEU A 208 -10.15 4.83 10.60
N ILE A 209 -9.73 4.18 9.50
CA ILE A 209 -9.77 2.71 9.44
C ILE A 209 -8.83 2.08 10.47
N ALA A 210 -7.70 2.73 10.80
CA ALA A 210 -6.80 2.27 11.87
C ALA A 210 -7.48 2.24 13.24
N HIS A 211 -8.34 3.22 13.55
CA HIS A 211 -9.17 3.21 14.77
C HIS A 211 -10.21 2.08 14.77
N GLY A 212 -10.78 1.75 13.60
CA GLY A 212 -11.65 0.57 13.45
C GLY A 212 -10.89 -0.74 13.69
N ILE A 213 -9.72 -0.90 13.08
CA ILE A 213 -8.82 -2.04 13.28
C ILE A 213 -8.41 -2.17 14.75
N LYS A 214 -8.03 -1.06 15.38
CA LYS A 214 -7.67 -1.00 16.80
C LYS A 214 -8.80 -1.52 17.70
N ALA A 215 -10.05 -1.18 17.40
CA ALA A 215 -11.20 -1.64 18.16
C ALA A 215 -11.34 -3.18 18.16
N VAL A 216 -10.96 -3.84 17.06
CA VAL A 216 -10.90 -5.32 16.97
C VAL A 216 -9.68 -5.85 17.72
N SER A 217 -8.49 -5.30 17.45
CA SER A 217 -7.24 -5.82 18.00
C SER A 217 -7.16 -5.68 19.52
N ASP A 218 -7.70 -4.60 20.10
CA ASP A 218 -7.77 -4.40 21.55
C ASP A 218 -8.65 -5.46 22.24
N GLN A 219 -9.68 -5.96 21.55
CA GLN A 219 -10.61 -6.94 22.09
C GLN A 219 -10.15 -8.39 21.86
N ARG A 220 -9.59 -8.68 20.69
CA ARG A 220 -9.32 -10.06 20.23
C ARG A 220 -7.85 -10.36 19.98
N GLY A 221 -6.98 -9.36 20.07
CA GLY A 221 -5.60 -9.47 19.66
C GLY A 221 -5.39 -9.11 18.19
N PRO A 222 -4.16 -8.70 17.82
CA PRO A 222 -3.85 -8.26 16.46
C PRO A 222 -3.89 -9.39 15.43
N ASP A 223 -3.66 -10.65 15.82
CA ASP A 223 -3.77 -11.81 14.92
C ASP A 223 -5.19 -12.04 14.40
N ALA A 224 -6.22 -11.50 15.08
CA ALA A 224 -7.60 -11.56 14.60
C ALA A 224 -7.79 -10.81 13.27
N ILE A 225 -6.90 -9.87 12.92
CA ILE A 225 -6.92 -9.17 11.63
C ILE A 225 -6.06 -9.96 10.63
N ILE A 226 -6.72 -10.56 9.64
CA ILE A 226 -6.06 -11.35 8.59
C ILE A 226 -5.56 -10.45 7.44
N TYR A 227 -6.31 -9.39 7.14
CA TYR A 227 -5.95 -8.39 6.14
C TYR A 227 -6.45 -7.01 6.59
N PRO A 228 -5.65 -5.93 6.51
CA PRO A 228 -4.22 -5.93 6.19
C PRO A 228 -3.39 -6.55 7.32
N THR A 229 -2.14 -6.94 7.04
CA THR A 229 -1.18 -7.31 8.10
C THR A 229 -0.91 -6.12 9.01
N LEU A 230 -0.98 -6.34 10.33
CA LEU A 230 -0.68 -5.33 11.34
C LEU A 230 0.79 -5.34 11.79
N PHE A 231 1.52 -6.40 11.43
CA PHE A 231 2.90 -6.55 11.88
C PHE A 231 3.80 -5.48 11.25
N GLY A 232 4.47 -4.69 12.08
CA GLY A 232 5.39 -3.65 11.64
C GLY A 232 4.72 -2.39 11.11
N GLN A 233 3.42 -2.20 11.33
CA GLN A 233 2.68 -1.02 10.87
C GLN A 233 2.91 0.20 11.78
N PRO A 234 3.58 1.28 11.33
CA PRO A 234 3.93 2.41 12.19
C PRO A 234 2.72 3.14 12.78
N LEU A 235 1.68 3.36 11.97
CA LEU A 235 0.45 4.01 12.44
C LEU A 235 -0.26 3.16 13.50
N PHE A 236 -0.31 1.84 13.32
CA PHE A 236 -0.90 0.94 14.30
C PHE A 236 -0.13 0.95 15.63
N ASP A 237 1.21 0.90 15.57
CA ASP A 237 2.07 1.03 16.75
C ASP A 237 1.86 2.39 17.44
N TYR A 238 1.77 3.48 16.67
CA TYR A 238 1.54 4.83 17.20
C TYR A 238 0.18 4.96 17.93
N LEU A 239 -0.89 4.37 17.41
CA LEU A 239 -2.19 4.37 18.10
C LEU A 239 -2.16 3.60 19.43
N HIS A 240 -1.14 2.78 19.67
CA HIS A 240 -0.89 2.09 20.94
C HIS A 240 0.23 2.75 21.76
N LYS A 241 0.69 3.95 21.40
CA LYS A 241 1.77 4.67 22.10
C LYS A 241 1.51 4.80 23.61
N ASP A 242 0.33 5.26 24.01
CA ASP A 242 -0.04 5.41 25.42
C ASP A 242 0.02 4.08 26.19
N PHE A 243 -0.30 2.97 25.51
CA PHE A 243 -0.19 1.64 26.08
C PHE A 243 1.28 1.23 26.26
N TYR A 244 2.12 1.45 25.23
CA TYR A 244 3.56 1.20 25.30
C TYR A 244 4.30 2.09 26.31
N GLU A 245 3.85 3.32 26.54
CA GLU A 245 4.48 4.24 27.51
C GLU A 245 4.29 3.80 28.97
N LYS A 246 3.19 3.08 29.25
CA LYS A 246 2.91 2.51 30.57
C LYS A 246 3.90 1.41 30.92
N ILE A 247 4.28 0.58 29.95
CA ILE A 247 5.20 -0.54 30.15
C ILE A 247 6.64 -0.01 30.29
N LYS A 248 7.37 -0.48 31.31
CA LYS A 248 8.75 -0.03 31.59
C LYS A 248 9.76 -1.13 31.27
N THR A 249 11.00 -0.74 31.02
CA THR A 249 12.13 -1.67 31.00
C THR A 249 12.33 -2.31 32.38
N ALA A 250 12.94 -3.50 32.43
CA ALA A 250 13.14 -4.22 33.70
C ALA A 250 13.88 -3.42 34.78
N ASP A 251 14.79 -2.53 34.38
CA ASP A 251 15.53 -1.60 35.25
C ASP A 251 14.77 -0.31 35.59
N GLY A 252 13.58 -0.11 35.02
CA GLY A 252 12.75 1.08 35.19
C GLY A 252 13.28 2.35 34.52
N SER A 253 14.37 2.26 33.74
CA SER A 253 15.06 3.44 33.21
C SER A 253 14.33 4.14 32.05
N SER A 254 13.51 3.40 31.29
CA SER A 254 12.77 3.94 30.13
C SER A 254 11.44 3.22 29.91
N SER A 255 10.54 3.80 29.12
CA SER A 255 9.33 3.11 28.66
C SER A 255 9.63 2.21 27.47
N LEU A 256 8.75 1.24 27.21
CA LEU A 256 8.82 0.40 26.02
C LEU A 256 8.84 1.24 24.74
N TRP A 257 8.01 2.28 24.68
CA TRP A 257 7.97 3.21 23.55
C TRP A 257 9.35 3.85 23.30
N THR A 258 9.95 4.46 24.32
CA THR A 258 11.25 5.13 24.20
C THR A 258 12.36 4.13 23.85
N LYS A 259 12.26 2.88 24.33
CA LYS A 259 13.28 1.87 24.08
C LYS A 259 13.19 1.29 22.67
N GLU A 260 11.99 0.94 22.21
CA GLU A 260 11.79 0.10 21.02
C GLU A 260 11.21 0.85 19.80
N PHE A 261 10.57 2.00 20.03
CA PHE A 261 9.80 2.74 19.04
C PHE A 261 10.25 4.20 18.89
N ALA A 262 11.32 4.64 19.57
CA ALA A 262 11.82 6.02 19.48
C ALA A 262 12.18 6.48 18.06
N HIS A 263 12.53 5.55 17.16
CA HIS A 263 12.75 5.87 15.75
C HIS A 263 11.50 6.45 15.05
N LEU A 264 10.29 6.12 15.52
CA LEU A 264 9.04 6.69 15.02
C LEU A 264 8.84 8.16 15.46
N ASP A 265 9.35 8.53 16.64
CA ASP A 265 9.37 9.94 17.06
C ASP A 265 10.42 10.76 16.29
N GLN A 266 11.54 10.11 15.92
CA GLN A 266 12.60 10.70 15.11
C GLN A 266 12.20 10.86 13.64
N ASN A 267 11.48 9.88 13.09
CA ASN A 267 11.00 9.88 11.71
C ASN A 267 9.47 9.73 11.66
N LYS A 268 8.78 10.86 11.89
CA LYS A 268 7.31 10.92 11.90
C LYS A 268 6.68 10.60 10.54
N ASN A 269 7.43 10.71 9.44
CA ASN A 269 6.92 10.42 8.10
C ASN A 269 6.44 8.96 7.96
N LEU A 270 7.02 8.03 8.73
CA LEU A 270 6.55 6.65 8.77
C LEU A 270 5.14 6.52 9.33
N ILE A 271 4.80 7.34 10.33
CA ILE A 271 3.45 7.39 10.90
C ILE A 271 2.50 8.07 9.92
N LEU A 272 2.96 9.14 9.26
CA LEU A 272 2.19 9.97 8.33
C LEU A 272 2.01 9.35 6.93
N THR A 273 2.54 8.16 6.69
CA THR A 273 2.39 7.45 5.41
C THR A 273 1.02 6.74 5.37
N PRO A 274 0.12 7.10 4.43
CA PRO A 274 -1.21 6.50 4.32
C PRO A 274 -1.16 5.10 3.70
N ASN A 275 -0.86 4.08 4.50
CA ASN A 275 -0.57 2.72 4.02
C ASN A 275 -1.62 1.67 4.39
N LEU A 276 -2.63 2.02 5.20
CA LEU A 276 -3.72 1.12 5.55
C LEU A 276 -4.88 1.25 4.55
N PRO A 277 -5.38 0.14 3.98
CA PRO A 277 -6.49 0.13 3.05
C PRO A 277 -7.81 0.46 3.76
N ASN A 278 -8.80 0.89 2.99
CA ASN A 278 -10.14 1.24 3.49
C ASN A 278 -11.02 0.03 3.88
N ARG A 279 -10.47 -1.19 3.82
CA ARG A 279 -11.17 -2.46 4.08
C ARG A 279 -10.26 -3.39 4.87
N PHE A 280 -10.82 -4.08 5.85
CA PHE A 280 -10.15 -5.17 6.55
C PHE A 280 -10.99 -6.46 6.60
N LEU A 281 -10.30 -7.59 6.75
CA LEU A 281 -10.85 -8.92 7.02
C LEU A 281 -10.38 -9.36 8.40
N ALA A 282 -11.33 -9.67 9.27
CA ALA A 282 -11.07 -10.20 10.60
C ALA A 282 -11.68 -11.59 10.78
N LEU A 283 -11.07 -12.39 11.66
CA LEU A 283 -11.56 -13.67 12.12
C LEU A 283 -12.02 -13.50 13.58
N VAL A 284 -13.32 -13.65 13.82
CA VAL A 284 -13.96 -13.34 15.11
C VAL A 284 -15.04 -14.39 15.46
N PRO A 285 -15.41 -14.56 16.74
CA PRO A 285 -16.54 -15.41 17.11
C PRO A 285 -17.85 -14.86 16.55
N TYR A 286 -18.67 -15.74 15.97
CA TYR A 286 -19.90 -15.32 15.30
C TYR A 286 -20.89 -14.60 16.23
N SER A 287 -21.05 -15.05 17.48
CA SER A 287 -21.98 -14.43 18.43
C SER A 287 -21.60 -12.99 18.80
N GLU A 288 -20.32 -12.65 18.70
CA GLU A 288 -19.79 -11.33 19.06
C GLU A 288 -19.48 -10.45 17.84
N ALA A 289 -19.51 -11.00 16.63
CA ALA A 289 -19.11 -10.31 15.41
C ALA A 289 -19.86 -8.99 15.19
N ALA A 290 -21.17 -8.96 15.45
CA ALA A 290 -21.99 -7.75 15.34
C ALA A 290 -21.60 -6.69 16.38
N ASN A 291 -21.32 -7.10 17.63
CA ASN A 291 -20.87 -6.18 18.68
C ASN A 291 -19.50 -5.58 18.34
N ILE A 292 -18.58 -6.41 17.85
CA ILE A 292 -17.25 -5.97 17.40
C ILE A 292 -17.39 -4.97 16.25
N ALA A 293 -18.21 -5.25 15.24
CA ALA A 293 -18.44 -4.34 14.12
C ALA A 293 -19.05 -3.00 14.56
N GLN A 294 -20.02 -3.02 15.47
CA GLN A 294 -20.61 -1.81 16.06
C GLN A 294 -19.59 -0.99 16.86
N ARG A 295 -18.68 -1.65 17.59
CA ARG A 295 -17.56 -0.98 18.27
C ARG A 295 -16.61 -0.30 17.28
N CYS A 296 -16.33 -0.94 16.14
CA CYS A 296 -15.53 -0.35 15.07
C CYS A 296 -16.22 0.90 14.49
N GLU A 297 -17.51 0.82 14.18
CA GLU A 297 -18.30 1.97 13.73
C GLU A 297 -18.25 3.12 14.72
N LYS A 298 -18.46 2.82 16.00
CA LYS A 298 -18.44 3.80 17.08
C LYS A 298 -17.07 4.47 17.17
N ALA A 299 -15.99 3.69 17.17
CA ALA A 299 -14.62 4.22 17.25
C ALA A 299 -14.29 5.16 16.08
N ILE A 300 -14.71 4.81 14.86
CA ILE A 300 -14.51 5.63 13.66
C ILE A 300 -15.29 6.94 13.74
N LYS A 301 -16.59 6.87 14.10
CA LYS A 301 -17.47 8.04 14.20
C LYS A 301 -17.00 8.99 15.30
N GLU A 302 -16.71 8.47 16.49
CA GLU A 302 -16.21 9.27 17.62
C GLU A 302 -14.87 9.95 17.29
N GLU A 303 -13.99 9.28 16.55
CA GLU A 303 -12.71 9.87 16.14
C GLU A 303 -12.91 10.97 15.10
N LEU A 304 -13.76 10.76 14.10
CA LEU A 304 -14.13 11.80 13.13
C LEU A 304 -14.75 13.01 13.83
N ASP A 305 -15.64 12.79 14.80
CA ASP A 305 -16.28 13.85 15.57
C ASP A 305 -15.26 14.67 16.37
N LYS A 306 -14.28 14.01 17.00
CA LYS A 306 -13.17 14.72 17.69
C LYS A 306 -12.37 15.57 16.72
N ILE A 307 -11.99 15.02 15.56
CA ILE A 307 -11.25 15.75 14.52
C ILE A 307 -12.05 16.98 14.08
N SER A 308 -13.34 16.79 13.79
CA SER A 308 -14.29 17.83 13.40
C SER A 308 -14.40 18.94 14.46
N GLN A 309 -14.57 18.57 15.74
CA GLN A 309 -14.64 19.51 16.85
C GLN A 309 -13.35 20.34 16.97
N LYS A 310 -12.18 19.70 16.85
CA LYS A 310 -10.89 20.40 16.89
C LYS A 310 -10.68 21.35 15.72
N CYS A 311 -11.15 20.98 14.52
CA CYS A 311 -11.16 21.88 13.37
C CYS A 311 -12.04 23.12 13.60
N VAL A 312 -13.24 22.93 14.16
CA VAL A 312 -14.16 24.02 14.49
C VAL A 312 -13.59 24.93 15.59
N GLU A 313 -12.99 24.36 16.65
CA GLU A 313 -12.31 25.11 17.70
C GLU A 313 -11.17 25.95 17.12
N PHE A 314 -10.33 25.36 16.26
CA PHE A 314 -9.26 26.06 15.56
C PHE A 314 -9.78 27.25 14.76
N LEU A 315 -10.85 27.08 13.98
CA LEU A 315 -11.45 28.17 13.22
C LEU A 315 -12.02 29.28 14.13
N LYS A 316 -12.67 28.92 15.25
CA LYS A 316 -13.19 29.89 16.22
C LYS A 316 -12.07 30.71 16.88
N GLU A 317 -11.00 30.06 17.31
CA GLU A 317 -9.83 30.72 17.90
C GLU A 317 -9.19 31.72 16.95
N GLU A 318 -9.06 31.35 15.67
CA GLU A 318 -8.38 32.16 14.67
C GLU A 318 -9.24 33.34 14.19
N LEU A 319 -10.56 33.15 14.04
CA LEU A 319 -11.49 34.22 13.68
C LEU A 319 -11.69 35.24 14.83
N HIS A 320 -11.63 34.80 16.09
CA HIS A 320 -11.75 35.71 17.25
C HIS A 320 -10.59 36.71 17.39
N LYS A 321 -9.41 36.44 16.81
CA LYS A 321 -8.23 37.32 16.91
C LYS A 321 -8.36 38.64 16.11
N ILE A 322 -9.40 38.81 15.27
CA ILE A 322 -9.43 39.84 14.22
C ILE A 322 -10.14 41.15 14.63
N SER A 323 -11.31 41.19 15.29
CA SER A 323 -11.84 42.43 15.89
C SER A 323 -13.07 42.26 16.79
N LYS A 324 -13.19 43.08 17.86
CA LYS A 324 -14.40 43.21 18.70
C LYS A 324 -15.64 43.79 17.97
N LYS A 325 -15.51 44.29 16.73
CA LYS A 325 -16.59 44.97 15.97
C LYS A 325 -17.27 44.10 14.90
N CYS A 326 -16.66 43.01 14.45
CA CYS A 326 -17.24 42.10 13.43
C CYS A 326 -17.90 40.84 14.04
N VAL A 327 -18.15 40.86 15.36
CA VAL A 327 -18.45 39.69 16.20
C VAL A 327 -19.87 39.12 15.99
N GLU A 328 -20.79 39.81 15.31
CA GLU A 328 -22.16 39.32 15.11
C GLU A 328 -22.37 38.52 13.81
N PHE A 329 -21.64 38.80 12.72
CA PHE A 329 -21.90 38.19 11.40
C PHE A 329 -20.95 37.04 11.00
N LEU A 330 -19.81 36.89 11.69
CA LEU A 330 -18.74 35.93 11.34
C LEU A 330 -18.54 34.81 12.38
N LYS A 331 -19.41 34.72 13.39
CA LYS A 331 -19.42 33.58 14.31
C LYS A 331 -19.85 32.34 13.54
N ILE A 332 -19.23 31.20 13.85
CA ILE A 332 -19.87 29.90 13.63
C ILE A 332 -21.09 29.89 14.53
N ASP A 333 -22.20 30.40 13.99
CA ASP A 333 -23.49 30.40 14.65
C ASP A 333 -24.05 28.96 14.71
N GLU A 334 -25.17 28.80 15.40
CA GLU A 334 -25.79 27.49 15.57
C GLU A 334 -26.17 26.87 14.22
N ASN A 335 -26.52 27.68 13.21
CA ASN A 335 -26.89 27.18 11.88
C ASN A 335 -25.69 26.65 11.10
N ILE A 336 -24.57 27.38 11.11
CA ILE A 336 -23.32 26.95 10.47
C ILE A 336 -22.79 25.70 11.16
N GLN A 337 -22.82 25.66 12.50
CA GLN A 337 -22.41 24.47 13.26
C GLN A 337 -23.29 23.27 12.93
N ASN A 338 -24.61 23.46 12.86
CA ASN A 338 -25.55 22.40 12.51
C ASN A 338 -25.31 21.89 11.09
N LEU A 339 -25.10 22.79 10.12
CA LEU A 339 -24.78 22.39 8.74
C LEU A 339 -23.44 21.64 8.66
N TRP A 340 -22.43 22.10 9.40
CA TRP A 340 -21.13 21.44 9.51
C TRP A 340 -21.29 20.00 10.05
N ASN A 341 -21.93 19.85 11.20
CA ASN A 341 -22.14 18.54 11.84
C ASN A 341 -22.92 17.59 10.91
N LEU A 342 -23.97 18.08 10.24
CA LEU A 342 -24.74 17.29 9.28
C LEU A 342 -23.88 16.80 8.09
N GLN A 343 -22.95 17.61 7.60
CA GLN A 343 -22.04 17.19 6.53
C GLN A 343 -21.00 16.19 7.01
N ILE A 344 -20.54 16.30 8.27
CA ILE A 344 -19.61 15.33 8.88
C ILE A 344 -20.31 13.98 9.14
N ASP A 345 -21.52 13.99 9.70
CA ASP A 345 -22.30 12.79 10.00
C ASP A 345 -22.63 11.95 8.74
N SER A 346 -22.72 12.62 7.58
CA SER A 346 -23.05 11.98 6.30
C SER A 346 -21.83 11.56 5.48
N PHE A 347 -20.62 11.89 5.92
CA PHE A 347 -19.40 11.65 5.16
C PHE A 347 -19.08 10.16 4.99
N ILE A 348 -18.97 9.43 6.11
CA ILE A 348 -18.45 8.06 6.10
C ILE A 348 -19.61 7.06 5.94
N GLN A 349 -19.57 6.35 4.82
CA GLN A 349 -20.36 5.16 4.59
C GLN A 349 -19.59 3.96 5.12
N ILE A 350 -20.19 3.26 6.08
CA ILE A 350 -19.61 2.05 6.67
C ILE A 350 -20.45 0.85 6.23
N SER A 351 -19.78 -0.16 5.69
CA SER A 351 -20.41 -1.44 5.33
C SER A 351 -19.63 -2.59 5.93
N TRP A 352 -20.32 -3.54 6.54
CA TRP A 352 -19.71 -4.77 7.03
C TRP A 352 -20.66 -5.96 6.92
N VAL A 353 -20.07 -7.15 6.88
CA VAL A 353 -20.78 -8.44 6.91
C VAL A 353 -20.02 -9.39 7.83
N ALA A 354 -20.75 -10.08 8.70
CA ALA A 354 -20.26 -11.21 9.47
C ALA A 354 -20.87 -12.51 8.94
N HIS A 355 -20.03 -13.47 8.55
CA HIS A 355 -20.45 -14.76 8.00
C HIS A 355 -19.87 -15.90 8.83
N ARG A 356 -20.76 -16.65 9.48
CA ARG A 356 -20.41 -17.88 10.21
C ARG A 356 -19.90 -18.93 9.25
N TRP A 357 -18.82 -19.63 9.61
CA TRP A 357 -18.35 -20.75 8.80
C TRP A 357 -19.33 -21.92 8.82
N GLU A 358 -19.52 -22.54 7.65
CA GLU A 358 -20.18 -23.83 7.54
C GLU A 358 -19.20 -24.93 7.95
N MET A 359 -19.55 -25.67 9.00
CA MET A 359 -18.68 -26.69 9.60
C MET A 359 -18.69 -27.99 8.78
N ASP A 360 -19.76 -28.23 8.01
CA ASP A 360 -19.83 -29.34 7.06
C ASP A 360 -19.09 -28.99 5.76
N VAL A 361 -17.97 -29.67 5.51
CA VAL A 361 -17.11 -29.44 4.34
C VAL A 361 -17.88 -29.60 3.02
N GLU A 362 -18.75 -30.61 2.89
CA GLU A 362 -19.49 -30.87 1.65
C GLU A 362 -20.52 -29.76 1.37
N LYS A 363 -21.22 -29.28 2.42
CA LYS A 363 -22.14 -28.14 2.29
C LYS A 363 -21.40 -26.86 1.92
N ALA A 364 -20.27 -26.58 2.57
CA ALA A 364 -19.46 -25.40 2.27
C ALA A 364 -18.98 -25.39 0.81
N LEU A 365 -18.51 -26.53 0.29
CA LEU A 365 -18.12 -26.67 -1.12
C LEU A 365 -19.30 -26.48 -2.06
N THR A 366 -20.46 -27.04 -1.72
CA THR A 366 -21.68 -26.92 -2.53
C THR A 366 -22.14 -25.46 -2.62
N PHE A 367 -22.12 -24.72 -1.51
CA PHE A 367 -22.43 -23.28 -1.53
C PHE A 367 -21.44 -22.49 -2.36
N PHE A 368 -20.15 -22.85 -2.31
CA PHE A 368 -19.14 -22.18 -3.11
C PHE A 368 -19.40 -22.37 -4.61
N GLU A 369 -19.73 -23.59 -5.05
CA GLU A 369 -20.06 -23.90 -6.44
C GLU A 369 -21.33 -23.21 -6.95
N GLN A 370 -22.22 -22.78 -6.05
CA GLN A 370 -23.46 -22.08 -6.37
C GLN A 370 -23.31 -20.56 -6.49
N LEU A 371 -22.11 -19.99 -6.23
CA LEU A 371 -21.93 -18.54 -6.33
C LEU A 371 -22.15 -18.05 -7.78
N PRO A 372 -22.98 -17.00 -8.00
CA PRO A 372 -23.41 -16.61 -9.35
C PRO A 372 -22.27 -16.26 -10.33
N TYR A 373 -21.23 -15.56 -9.87
CA TYR A 373 -20.12 -15.14 -10.73
C TYR A 373 -19.23 -16.30 -11.22
N LEU A 374 -19.40 -17.50 -10.64
CA LEU A 374 -18.73 -18.72 -11.10
C LEU A 374 -19.51 -19.44 -12.20
N ALA A 375 -20.81 -19.12 -12.37
CA ALA A 375 -21.64 -19.69 -13.42
C ALA A 375 -21.28 -19.12 -14.80
N ASP A 376 -20.96 -17.82 -14.88
CA ASP A 376 -20.58 -17.13 -16.12
C ASP A 376 -19.22 -17.58 -16.69
N GLN A 377 -18.41 -18.29 -15.91
CA GLN A 377 -17.10 -18.82 -16.34
C GLN A 377 -17.19 -20.19 -17.04
N LYS A 378 -18.40 -20.76 -17.21
CA LYS A 378 -18.58 -22.09 -17.83
C LYS A 378 -18.31 -22.12 -19.34
N ASP A 379 -18.42 -20.97 -20.02
CA ASP A 379 -18.36 -20.90 -21.50
C ASP A 379 -16.99 -20.50 -22.07
N ASN A 380 -16.02 -20.12 -21.24
CA ASN A 380 -14.65 -19.85 -21.69
C ASN A 380 -13.77 -21.11 -21.51
N GLN A 381 -13.11 -21.55 -22.59
CA GLN A 381 -12.33 -22.79 -22.70
C GLN A 381 -11.15 -22.93 -21.71
N SER A 382 -10.86 -21.95 -20.85
CA SER A 382 -9.86 -22.07 -19.78
C SER A 382 -10.48 -22.62 -18.49
N SER A 383 -10.81 -23.91 -18.47
CA SER A 383 -11.35 -24.63 -17.30
C SER A 383 -10.44 -24.63 -16.06
N ALA A 384 -9.24 -24.05 -16.15
CA ALA A 384 -8.24 -23.95 -15.08
C ALA A 384 -8.46 -22.77 -14.10
N GLN A 385 -9.40 -21.87 -14.36
CA GLN A 385 -9.57 -20.62 -13.60
C GLN A 385 -10.76 -20.59 -12.63
N ASN A 386 -11.54 -21.68 -12.48
CA ASN A 386 -12.67 -21.71 -11.53
C ASN A 386 -12.19 -22.20 -10.14
N PRO A 387 -12.14 -21.32 -9.11
CA PRO A 387 -11.60 -21.68 -7.80
C PRO A 387 -12.43 -22.74 -7.06
N ALA A 388 -13.75 -22.76 -7.23
CA ALA A 388 -14.62 -23.76 -6.61
C ALA A 388 -14.38 -25.16 -7.18
N LYS A 389 -14.27 -25.26 -8.52
CA LYS A 389 -13.91 -26.53 -9.18
C LYS A 389 -12.53 -27.02 -8.76
N ASN A 390 -11.57 -26.11 -8.60
CA ASN A 390 -10.22 -26.44 -8.12
C ASN A 390 -10.28 -27.01 -6.70
N LEU A 391 -10.96 -26.33 -5.76
CA LEU A 391 -11.11 -26.81 -4.39
C LEU A 391 -11.84 -28.17 -4.32
N ARG A 392 -12.88 -28.37 -5.14
CA ARG A 392 -13.57 -29.66 -5.27
C ARG A 392 -12.65 -30.77 -5.79
N THR A 393 -11.78 -30.46 -6.74
CA THR A 393 -10.80 -31.41 -7.27
C THR A 393 -9.83 -31.84 -6.17
N LEU A 394 -9.32 -30.90 -5.39
CA LEU A 394 -8.45 -31.17 -4.24
C LEU A 394 -9.15 -32.03 -3.18
N TYR A 395 -10.41 -31.73 -2.91
CA TYR A 395 -11.23 -32.51 -1.97
C TYR A 395 -11.39 -33.96 -2.43
N ASN A 396 -11.72 -34.18 -3.70
CA ASN A 396 -11.88 -35.51 -4.27
C ASN A 396 -10.57 -36.31 -4.26
N VAL A 397 -9.45 -35.65 -4.61
CA VAL A 397 -8.11 -36.26 -4.54
C VAL A 397 -7.78 -36.68 -3.11
N ALA A 398 -7.99 -35.80 -2.13
CA ALA A 398 -7.70 -36.11 -0.72
C ALA A 398 -8.48 -37.33 -0.22
N ARG A 399 -9.72 -37.54 -0.68
CA ARG A 399 -10.54 -38.71 -0.32
C ARG A 399 -10.15 -40.01 -1.03
N ASN A 400 -9.43 -39.90 -2.14
CA ASN A 400 -9.05 -41.03 -2.98
C ASN A 400 -7.58 -41.44 -2.78
N LEU A 401 -6.87 -40.85 -1.80
CA LEU A 401 -5.55 -41.33 -1.41
C LEU A 401 -5.61 -42.80 -0.96
N PRO A 402 -4.52 -43.57 -1.12
CA PRO A 402 -4.48 -44.95 -0.66
C PRO A 402 -4.91 -45.06 0.81
N PRO A 403 -5.79 -46.01 1.19
CA PRO A 403 -6.29 -46.11 2.55
C PRO A 403 -5.20 -46.20 3.62
N ASP A 404 -4.10 -46.89 3.31
CA ASP A 404 -2.95 -47.03 4.20
C ASP A 404 -2.18 -45.71 4.39
N ASP A 405 -2.31 -44.76 3.48
CA ASP A 405 -1.60 -43.48 3.52
C ASP A 405 -2.37 -42.39 4.26
N LEU A 406 -3.68 -42.60 4.51
CA LEU A 406 -4.54 -41.64 5.18
C LEU A 406 -4.04 -41.32 6.60
N ASP A 407 -4.05 -40.04 6.93
CA ASP A 407 -3.78 -39.56 8.29
C ASP A 407 -5.10 -39.46 9.06
N PRO A 408 -5.37 -40.32 10.06
CA PRO A 408 -6.66 -40.36 10.74
C PRO A 408 -7.01 -39.05 11.48
N ARG A 409 -6.04 -38.14 11.67
CA ARG A 409 -6.28 -36.81 12.23
C ARG A 409 -7.09 -35.90 11.30
N ASN A 410 -6.99 -36.12 9.98
CA ASN A 410 -7.58 -35.27 8.96
C ASN A 410 -8.95 -35.77 8.46
N TYR A 411 -9.34 -37.00 8.77
CA TYR A 411 -10.51 -37.65 8.16
C TYR A 411 -11.51 -38.19 9.19
N ILE A 412 -12.78 -38.18 8.79
CA ILE A 412 -13.87 -38.96 9.36
C ILE A 412 -14.44 -39.88 8.26
N MET A 413 -15.11 -40.96 8.62
CA MET A 413 -15.77 -41.83 7.65
C MET A 413 -17.23 -41.39 7.48
N ASP A 414 -17.68 -41.26 6.23
CA ASP A 414 -19.08 -40.99 5.93
C ASP A 414 -19.97 -42.24 6.13
N ALA A 415 -21.28 -42.08 5.94
CA ALA A 415 -22.26 -43.16 6.12
C ALA A 415 -22.03 -44.35 5.16
N GLN A 416 -21.25 -44.17 4.09
CA GLN A 416 -20.87 -45.19 3.12
C GLN A 416 -19.46 -45.75 3.39
N GLY A 417 -18.81 -45.34 4.48
CA GLY A 417 -17.48 -45.80 4.87
C GLY A 417 -16.33 -45.16 4.07
N LYS A 418 -16.59 -44.08 3.32
CA LYS A 418 -15.58 -43.36 2.55
C LYS A 418 -15.00 -42.21 3.39
N PRO A 419 -13.67 -41.98 3.35
CA PRO A 419 -13.05 -40.89 4.09
C PRO A 419 -13.57 -39.55 3.59
N THR A 420 -13.81 -38.64 4.54
CA THR A 420 -14.26 -37.26 4.35
C THR A 420 -13.39 -36.37 5.21
N ILE A 421 -12.97 -35.22 4.69
CA ILE A 421 -12.13 -34.28 5.44
C ILE A 421 -12.90 -33.80 6.68
N LYS A 422 -12.29 -33.97 7.85
CA LYS A 422 -12.89 -33.62 9.15
C LYS A 422 -13.01 -32.11 9.37
N SER A 423 -11.99 -31.37 8.94
CA SER A 423 -11.80 -29.97 9.31
C SER A 423 -12.40 -29.01 8.30
N SER A 424 -13.26 -28.11 8.79
CA SER A 424 -13.84 -27.01 8.01
C SER A 424 -12.78 -26.00 7.52
N GLY A 425 -11.58 -25.98 8.14
CA GLY A 425 -10.47 -25.13 7.69
C GLY A 425 -10.06 -25.37 6.23
N PHE A 426 -10.24 -26.59 5.70
CA PHE A 426 -10.04 -26.89 4.28
C PHE A 426 -10.86 -25.96 3.35
N CYS A 427 -12.03 -25.52 3.81
CA CYS A 427 -12.94 -24.65 3.07
C CYS A 427 -12.68 -23.15 3.26
N TRP A 428 -11.52 -22.75 3.79
CA TRP A 428 -11.16 -21.33 3.98
C TRP A 428 -11.50 -20.45 2.77
N SER A 429 -11.04 -20.86 1.58
CA SER A 429 -11.30 -20.13 0.32
C SER A 429 -12.78 -20.02 -0.03
N ALA A 430 -13.58 -21.05 0.25
CA ALA A 430 -15.03 -21.04 0.08
C ALA A 430 -15.68 -20.04 1.05
N HIS A 431 -15.34 -20.10 2.34
CA HIS A 431 -15.89 -19.19 3.35
C HIS A 431 -15.52 -17.73 3.04
N TYR A 432 -14.29 -17.46 2.60
CA TYR A 432 -13.88 -16.12 2.18
C TYR A 432 -14.70 -15.64 0.97
N ALA A 433 -14.79 -16.46 -0.08
CA ALA A 433 -15.51 -16.11 -1.31
C ALA A 433 -17.00 -15.83 -1.06
N ILE A 434 -17.65 -16.60 -0.18
CA ILE A 434 -19.04 -16.36 0.23
C ILE A 434 -19.14 -15.04 1.00
N THR A 435 -18.25 -14.79 1.96
CA THR A 435 -18.25 -13.54 2.74
C THR A 435 -18.04 -12.32 1.85
N ASP A 436 -17.11 -12.39 0.90
CA ASP A 436 -16.82 -11.30 -0.05
C ASP A 436 -18.03 -11.03 -0.96
N TRP A 437 -18.70 -12.07 -1.44
CA TRP A 437 -19.93 -11.95 -2.24
C TRP A 437 -21.07 -11.32 -1.44
N LEU A 438 -21.29 -11.75 -0.19
CA LEU A 438 -22.29 -11.16 0.71
C LEU A 438 -21.99 -9.69 0.99
N HIS A 439 -20.73 -9.35 1.23
CA HIS A 439 -20.29 -7.97 1.44
C HIS A 439 -20.48 -7.10 0.18
N ALA A 440 -20.18 -7.62 -1.01
CA ALA A 440 -20.49 -6.94 -2.27
C ALA A 440 -22.00 -6.67 -2.41
N GLY A 441 -22.84 -7.64 -2.04
CA GLY A 441 -24.30 -7.47 -1.95
C GLY A 441 -24.68 -6.32 -1.01
N ARG A 442 -24.15 -6.32 0.23
CA ARG A 442 -24.40 -5.26 1.23
C ARG A 442 -23.98 -3.87 0.75
N ARG A 443 -22.87 -3.74 0.04
CA ARG A 443 -22.44 -2.45 -0.55
C ARG A 443 -23.39 -1.99 -1.66
N ASN A 444 -23.87 -2.93 -2.48
CA ASN A 444 -24.77 -2.62 -3.59
C ASN A 444 -26.18 -2.21 -3.14
N THR A 445 -26.62 -2.58 -1.93
CA THR A 445 -27.93 -2.13 -1.42
C THR A 445 -27.99 -0.63 -1.13
N ARG A 446 -26.84 0.06 -1.05
CA ARG A 446 -26.65 1.51 -0.79
C ARG A 446 -27.58 2.08 0.29
N ASP A 447 -27.01 2.55 1.40
CA ASP A 447 -27.82 3.23 2.40
C ASP A 447 -28.27 4.60 1.88
N PHE A 448 -29.52 4.70 1.45
CA PHE A 448 -30.15 5.96 1.04
C PHE A 448 -30.71 6.66 2.28
N SER A 449 -29.84 7.11 3.17
CA SER A 449 -30.23 8.02 4.25
C SER A 449 -30.42 9.41 3.67
N PHE A 450 -31.65 9.91 3.72
CA PHE A 450 -31.96 11.30 3.40
C PHE A 450 -31.57 12.19 4.58
N TYR A 451 -30.73 13.21 4.35
CA TYR A 451 -30.19 14.04 5.42
C TYR A 451 -30.88 15.42 5.49
N GLY A 452 -31.87 15.50 6.37
CA GLY A 452 -32.60 16.73 6.73
C GLY A 452 -34.10 16.50 6.82
N SER A 453 -34.84 17.54 7.21
CA SER A 453 -36.30 17.57 7.06
C SER A 453 -36.69 18.24 5.74
N LEU A 454 -37.89 17.95 5.23
CA LEU A 454 -38.42 18.61 4.02
C LEU A 454 -38.38 20.14 4.15
N ASN A 455 -38.60 20.66 5.36
CA ASN A 455 -38.55 22.09 5.67
C ASN A 455 -37.12 22.65 5.59
N GLN A 456 -36.09 21.89 5.99
CA GLN A 456 -34.69 22.30 5.89
C GLN A 456 -34.22 22.38 4.41
N LEU A 457 -34.76 21.55 3.51
CA LEU A 457 -34.44 21.64 2.07
C LEU A 457 -34.89 22.94 1.44
N HIS A 458 -36.09 23.41 1.79
CA HIS A 458 -36.58 24.70 1.30
C HIS A 458 -35.71 25.87 1.80
N GLN A 459 -35.16 25.77 3.01
CA GLN A 459 -34.24 26.76 3.58
C GLN A 459 -32.84 26.71 2.95
N ARG A 460 -32.43 25.59 2.36
CA ARG A 460 -31.13 25.41 1.68
C ARG A 460 -31.12 25.85 0.21
N ARG A 461 -32.25 26.30 -0.33
CA ARG A 461 -32.38 26.69 -1.74
C ARG A 461 -31.53 27.92 -2.05
N GLY A 462 -30.63 27.81 -3.02
CA GLY A 462 -29.78 28.92 -3.49
C GLY A 462 -28.42 29.03 -2.79
N ILE A 463 -28.10 28.14 -1.84
CA ILE A 463 -26.76 28.07 -1.26
C ILE A 463 -25.79 27.48 -2.30
N PRO A 464 -24.64 28.15 -2.58
CA PRO A 464 -23.62 27.61 -3.47
C PRO A 464 -23.15 26.23 -3.01
N LYS A 465 -22.88 25.35 -3.97
CA LYS A 465 -22.28 24.04 -3.69
C LYS A 465 -20.77 24.15 -3.56
N ASP A 466 -20.21 23.24 -2.79
CA ASP A 466 -18.77 23.05 -2.70
C ASP A 466 -18.18 22.90 -4.11
N MET A 467 -17.13 23.66 -4.41
CA MET A 467 -16.56 23.72 -5.75
C MET A 467 -15.83 22.45 -6.21
N TYR A 468 -15.39 21.60 -5.28
CA TYR A 468 -14.66 20.38 -5.61
C TYR A 468 -15.57 19.16 -5.63
N SER A 469 -16.45 19.02 -4.64
CA SER A 469 -17.38 17.90 -4.60
C SER A 469 -18.59 18.11 -5.52
N GLY A 470 -19.05 19.36 -5.68
CA GLY A 470 -20.31 19.70 -6.32
C GLY A 470 -21.56 19.20 -5.58
N LYS A 471 -21.41 18.64 -4.37
CA LYS A 471 -22.46 17.92 -3.64
C LYS A 471 -22.99 18.71 -2.44
N GLU A 472 -22.12 19.02 -1.49
CA GLU A 472 -22.47 19.65 -0.22
C GLU A 472 -22.66 21.17 -0.37
N GLU A 473 -23.48 21.77 0.49
CA GLU A 473 -23.59 23.23 0.60
C GLU A 473 -22.33 23.85 1.19
N CYS A 474 -21.99 25.08 0.77
CA CYS A 474 -20.87 25.82 1.35
C CYS A 474 -21.16 26.27 2.79
N ILE A 475 -20.12 26.26 3.62
CA ILE A 475 -20.15 26.71 5.01
C ILE A 475 -19.98 28.23 5.09
N GLY A 476 -20.78 28.91 5.92
CA GLY A 476 -20.60 30.32 6.30
C GLY A 476 -20.93 31.40 5.24
N GLY A 477 -21.27 31.03 4.01
CA GLY A 477 -21.55 32.00 2.93
C GLY A 477 -20.30 32.74 2.42
N GLU A 478 -20.49 33.70 1.51
CA GLU A 478 -19.39 34.35 0.79
C GLU A 478 -18.46 35.19 1.69
N ALA A 479 -19.02 36.00 2.59
CA ALA A 479 -18.23 36.82 3.50
C ALA A 479 -17.32 35.98 4.41
N TRP A 480 -17.85 34.87 4.97
CA TRP A 480 -17.09 33.98 5.83
C TRP A 480 -15.96 33.26 5.08
N GLN A 481 -16.23 32.80 3.85
CA GLN A 481 -15.21 32.17 3.02
C GLN A 481 -14.11 33.16 2.59
N ASN A 482 -14.47 34.42 2.34
CA ASN A 482 -13.49 35.45 2.02
C ASN A 482 -12.60 35.77 3.25
N GLU A 483 -13.13 35.74 4.46
CA GLU A 483 -12.34 35.86 5.70
C GLU A 483 -11.38 34.68 5.91
N LEU A 484 -11.80 33.44 5.59
CA LEU A 484 -10.89 32.30 5.59
C LEU A 484 -9.69 32.53 4.67
N HIS A 485 -9.92 33.05 3.46
CA HIS A 485 -8.85 33.40 2.54
C HIS A 485 -7.94 34.51 3.10
N GLN A 486 -8.51 35.57 3.68
CA GLN A 486 -7.71 36.65 4.26
C GLN A 486 -6.81 36.17 5.41
N ARG A 487 -7.30 35.25 6.26
CA ARG A 487 -6.55 34.73 7.41
C ARG A 487 -5.55 33.63 7.03
N PHE A 488 -5.95 32.74 6.13
CA PHE A 488 -5.14 31.61 5.68
C PHE A 488 -5.04 31.60 4.14
N PRO A 489 -4.39 32.61 3.54
CA PRO A 489 -4.27 32.71 2.08
C PRO A 489 -3.48 31.54 1.48
N TYR A 490 -2.69 30.86 2.31
CA TYR A 490 -1.95 29.65 1.97
C TYR A 490 -2.82 28.38 1.99
N LEU A 491 -3.98 28.38 2.65
CA LEU A 491 -4.93 27.25 2.66
C LEU A 491 -6.09 27.50 1.70
N PHE A 492 -6.71 28.69 1.75
CA PHE A 492 -7.89 29.06 0.99
C PHE A 492 -7.57 30.14 -0.05
N LYS A 493 -8.20 30.07 -1.23
CA LYS A 493 -8.10 31.09 -2.28
C LYS A 493 -9.23 32.10 -2.21
N GLU A 494 -9.01 33.25 -2.84
CA GLU A 494 -10.06 34.22 -3.09
C GLU A 494 -11.22 33.56 -3.86
N ASN A 495 -12.45 33.90 -3.45
CA ASN A 495 -13.69 33.36 -4.02
C ASN A 495 -13.82 31.83 -3.94
N GLU A 496 -13.10 31.21 -3.02
CA GLU A 496 -13.25 29.78 -2.77
C GLU A 496 -14.54 29.50 -1.97
N ARG A 497 -15.27 28.43 -2.32
CA ARG A 497 -16.59 28.10 -1.78
C ARG A 497 -16.58 26.62 -1.44
N LEU A 498 -16.52 26.33 -0.14
CA LEU A 498 -16.23 24.99 0.39
C LEU A 498 -17.25 24.54 1.41
N GLY A 499 -17.58 23.25 1.37
CA GLY A 499 -18.27 22.51 2.40
C GLY A 499 -17.33 22.14 3.55
N ALA A 500 -17.90 21.54 4.60
CA ALA A 500 -17.19 21.19 5.83
C ALA A 500 -16.01 20.25 5.57
N LEU A 501 -16.18 19.26 4.69
CA LEU A 501 -15.15 18.26 4.42
C LEU A 501 -13.92 18.83 3.74
N ASN A 502 -14.07 19.68 2.73
CA ASN A 502 -12.91 20.30 2.07
C ASN A 502 -12.24 21.37 2.92
N ILE A 503 -12.98 22.02 3.84
CA ILE A 503 -12.37 22.86 4.87
C ILE A 503 -11.57 21.99 5.84
N LEU A 504 -12.17 20.91 6.36
CA LEU A 504 -11.54 19.95 7.28
C LEU A 504 -10.26 19.38 6.69
N LYS A 505 -10.27 18.91 5.44
CA LYS A 505 -9.09 18.39 4.72
C LYS A 505 -7.91 19.38 4.73
N ARG A 506 -8.15 20.68 4.82
CA ARG A 506 -7.07 21.68 4.76
C ARG A 506 -6.47 22.03 6.11
N ILE A 507 -7.22 21.82 7.18
CA ILE A 507 -6.88 22.31 8.51
C ILE A 507 -6.70 21.19 9.53
N TRP A 508 -7.20 19.98 9.31
CA TRP A 508 -7.20 18.94 10.35
C TRP A 508 -5.80 18.48 10.75
N ASP A 509 -4.82 18.56 9.84
CA ASP A 509 -3.45 18.26 10.17
C ASP A 509 -2.87 19.28 11.16
N GLU A 510 -3.11 20.57 10.97
CA GLU A 510 -2.68 21.61 11.91
C GLU A 510 -3.54 21.62 13.18
N ALA A 511 -4.86 21.46 13.04
CA ALA A 511 -5.83 21.57 14.12
C ALA A 511 -5.88 20.34 15.04
N TYR A 512 -5.58 19.16 14.51
CA TYR A 512 -5.65 17.88 15.23
C TYR A 512 -4.30 17.17 15.32
N LEU A 513 -3.67 16.85 14.19
CA LEU A 513 -2.43 16.07 14.21
C LEU A 513 -1.28 16.83 14.89
N GLU A 514 -1.05 18.09 14.54
CA GLU A 514 0.01 18.89 15.13
C GLU A 514 -0.33 19.26 16.58
N LYS A 515 -1.49 19.88 16.83
CA LYS A 515 -1.90 20.35 18.16
C LYS A 515 -2.08 19.22 19.19
N CYS A 516 -2.68 18.09 18.80
CA CYS A 516 -3.01 17.01 19.74
C CYS A 516 -1.97 15.89 19.75
N HIS A 517 -1.35 15.60 18.59
CA HIS A 517 -0.44 14.46 18.42
C HIS A 517 1.02 14.86 18.19
N LYS A 518 1.32 16.15 18.05
CA LYS A 518 2.65 16.67 17.65
C LYS A 518 3.14 16.04 16.35
N LEU A 519 2.21 15.63 15.50
CA LEU A 519 2.46 15.10 14.17
C LEU A 519 2.27 16.24 13.17
N SER A 520 3.35 16.96 12.88
CA SER A 520 3.39 17.94 11.81
C SER A 520 3.81 17.24 10.53
N HIS A 521 3.06 17.45 9.46
CA HIS A 521 3.47 17.00 8.14
C HIS A 521 4.50 17.98 7.56
N GLU A 522 5.73 17.92 8.09
CA GLU A 522 6.91 18.63 7.57
C GLU A 522 7.53 17.92 6.35
N GLY A 523 7.01 16.74 6.00
CA GLY A 523 7.57 15.80 5.03
C GLY A 523 7.36 16.11 3.56
N PHE A 524 6.99 17.35 3.22
CA PHE A 524 7.08 17.78 1.83
C PHE A 524 8.30 18.65 1.66
N ASP A 525 9.30 18.13 0.95
CA ASP A 525 10.43 18.91 0.45
C ASP A 525 9.99 20.11 -0.42
N PHE A 526 8.73 20.11 -0.84
CA PHE A 526 8.15 21.08 -1.76
C PHE A 526 6.81 21.64 -1.26
N ASP A 527 6.77 22.97 -1.14
CA ASP A 527 5.57 23.72 -0.80
C ASP A 527 4.64 23.93 -2.01
N SER A 528 5.12 23.65 -3.23
CA SER A 528 4.36 23.93 -4.45
C SER A 528 4.76 23.12 -5.68
N VAL A 529 3.89 23.14 -6.69
CA VAL A 529 4.13 22.55 -8.01
C VAL A 529 5.36 23.14 -8.71
N PRO A 530 5.57 24.48 -8.74
CA PRO A 530 6.82 25.06 -9.26
C PRO A 530 8.09 24.59 -8.55
N ASP A 531 8.06 24.36 -7.24
CA ASP A 531 9.24 23.89 -6.51
C ASP A 531 9.67 22.49 -6.99
N VAL A 532 8.72 21.57 -7.17
CA VAL A 532 9.01 20.24 -7.72
C VAL A 532 9.62 20.35 -9.12
N ALA A 533 9.01 21.16 -10.00
CA ALA A 533 9.50 21.32 -11.37
C ALA A 533 10.93 21.91 -11.43
N ALA A 534 11.26 22.83 -10.53
CA ALA A 534 12.57 23.49 -10.50
C ALA A 534 13.67 22.68 -9.80
N TYR A 535 13.34 21.60 -9.08
CA TYR A 535 14.30 20.97 -8.18
C TYR A 535 15.43 20.23 -8.89
N CYS A 536 15.18 19.59 -10.04
CA CYS A 536 16.26 18.97 -10.83
C CYS A 536 17.34 20.00 -11.15
N TRP A 537 16.93 21.15 -11.68
CA TRP A 537 17.82 22.26 -11.98
C TRP A 537 18.54 22.79 -10.72
N TYR A 538 17.84 22.90 -9.59
CA TYR A 538 18.47 23.31 -8.33
C TYR A 538 19.58 22.33 -7.89
N ARG A 539 19.32 21.02 -7.93
CA ARG A 539 20.26 19.99 -7.51
C ARG A 539 21.49 19.92 -8.43
N GLU A 540 21.28 19.98 -9.74
CA GLU A 540 22.38 19.98 -10.73
C GLU A 540 23.32 21.18 -10.59
N ASN A 541 22.83 22.28 -10.01
CA ASN A 541 23.59 23.51 -9.82
C ASN A 541 23.94 23.79 -8.35
N GLU A 542 23.67 22.87 -7.41
CA GLU A 542 23.75 23.09 -5.96
C GLU A 542 25.12 23.61 -5.51
N GLU A 543 26.21 22.99 -5.97
CA GLU A 543 27.59 23.39 -5.61
C GLU A 543 27.94 24.79 -6.10
N LYS A 544 27.53 25.14 -7.32
CA LYS A 544 27.74 26.48 -7.92
C LYS A 544 26.89 27.55 -7.23
N LEU A 545 25.69 27.17 -6.79
CA LEU A 545 24.79 28.05 -6.05
C LEU A 545 25.30 28.34 -4.62
N LYS A 546 25.96 27.38 -3.99
CA LYS A 546 26.48 27.51 -2.60
C LYS A 546 27.83 28.23 -2.49
N THR A 547 28.57 28.41 -3.58
CA THR A 547 29.95 28.97 -3.55
C THR A 547 30.01 30.49 -3.75
N ASN A 548 29.06 31.09 -4.49
CA ASN A 548 29.04 32.52 -4.81
C ASN A 548 28.13 33.31 -3.85
N ASP A 549 28.63 34.39 -3.23
CA ASP A 549 27.88 35.17 -2.23
C ASP A 549 26.63 35.86 -2.79
N LYS A 550 26.60 36.23 -4.07
CA LYS A 550 25.41 36.78 -4.74
C LYS A 550 24.33 35.70 -4.89
N HIS A 551 24.72 34.46 -5.19
CA HIS A 551 23.82 33.30 -5.30
C HIS A 551 23.28 32.86 -3.94
N LYS A 552 24.13 32.86 -2.90
CA LYS A 552 23.69 32.65 -1.51
C LYS A 552 22.63 33.67 -1.10
N ASN A 553 22.78 34.93 -1.47
CA ASN A 553 21.79 35.96 -1.16
C ASN A 553 20.46 35.71 -1.89
N PHE A 554 20.49 35.30 -3.16
CA PHE A 554 19.29 34.88 -3.88
C PHE A 554 18.61 33.67 -3.22
N LEU A 555 19.37 32.61 -2.90
CA LEU A 555 18.85 31.44 -2.19
C LEU A 555 18.30 31.78 -0.80
N LYS A 556 18.95 32.68 -0.07
CA LYS A 556 18.46 33.19 1.21
C LYS A 556 17.10 33.87 1.04
N LYS A 557 16.94 34.73 0.03
CA LYS A 557 15.64 35.35 -0.30
C LYS A 557 14.58 34.31 -0.68
N VAL A 558 14.95 33.26 -1.42
CA VAL A 558 14.03 32.15 -1.73
C VAL A 558 13.60 31.45 -0.45
N ASN A 559 14.54 31.09 0.42
CA ASN A 559 14.25 30.43 1.70
C ASN A 559 13.42 31.31 2.64
N GLU A 560 13.76 32.59 2.79
CA GLU A 560 12.96 33.55 3.58
C GLU A 560 11.53 33.68 3.02
N ALA A 561 11.36 33.65 1.70
CA ALA A 561 10.04 33.70 1.07
C ALA A 561 9.25 32.38 1.22
N LYS A 562 9.94 31.24 1.28
CA LYS A 562 9.38 29.93 1.63
C LYS A 562 8.96 29.87 3.10
N GLU A 563 9.81 30.33 4.03
CA GLU A 563 9.51 30.44 5.46
C GLU A 563 8.32 31.36 5.73
N LYS A 564 8.21 32.47 4.98
CA LYS A 564 7.04 33.36 5.02
C LYS A 564 5.80 32.78 4.30
N LYS A 565 5.90 31.58 3.72
CA LYS A 565 4.88 30.85 2.94
C LYS A 565 4.23 31.68 1.82
N GLN A 566 4.95 32.62 1.24
CA GLN A 566 4.40 33.62 0.32
C GLN A 566 4.86 33.44 -1.14
N ILE A 567 6.03 32.84 -1.42
CA ILE A 567 6.60 32.83 -2.78
C ILE A 567 7.26 31.49 -3.14
N ALA A 568 6.46 30.57 -3.66
CA ALA A 568 6.89 29.22 -4.00
C ALA A 568 7.48 29.06 -5.42
N SER A 569 7.68 30.16 -6.15
CA SER A 569 7.93 30.13 -7.59
C SER A 569 9.04 31.05 -8.09
N LEU A 570 9.96 31.41 -7.19
CA LEU A 570 11.09 32.30 -7.46
C LEU A 570 12.14 31.72 -8.42
N TYR A 571 12.00 30.47 -8.85
CA TYR A 571 12.89 29.86 -9.83
C TYR A 571 12.54 30.19 -11.30
N PHE A 572 11.34 30.73 -11.55
CA PHE A 572 10.87 31.00 -12.91
C PHE A 572 10.74 32.51 -13.18
N GLN A 573 11.51 33.02 -14.15
CA GLN A 573 11.46 34.44 -14.54
C GLN A 573 10.05 34.91 -14.87
N THR A 574 9.27 34.08 -15.59
CA THR A 574 7.90 34.41 -16.02
C THR A 574 6.95 34.60 -14.84
N GLU A 575 7.13 33.84 -13.76
CA GLU A 575 6.25 33.90 -12.60
C GLU A 575 6.58 35.10 -11.71
N ILE A 576 7.86 35.43 -11.56
CA ILE A 576 8.28 36.68 -10.90
C ILE A 576 7.73 37.89 -11.68
N LYS A 577 7.84 37.89 -13.01
CA LYS A 577 7.29 38.95 -13.87
C LYS A 577 5.77 39.11 -13.72
N ARG A 578 5.02 37.99 -13.70
CA ARG A 578 3.55 38.01 -13.51
C ARG A 578 3.19 38.67 -12.17
N ARG A 579 3.85 38.26 -11.09
CA ARG A 579 3.61 38.82 -9.74
C ARG A 579 4.03 40.28 -9.60
N ILE A 580 5.13 40.71 -10.23
CA ILE A 580 5.50 42.13 -10.27
C ILE A 580 4.34 42.94 -10.84
N THR A 581 3.72 42.44 -11.93
CA THR A 581 2.57 43.09 -12.57
C THR A 581 1.35 43.14 -11.63
N GLU A 582 1.09 42.05 -10.89
CA GLU A 582 0.01 41.97 -9.89
C GLU A 582 0.23 42.95 -8.72
N TYR A 583 1.47 43.10 -8.22
CA TYR A 583 1.78 43.94 -7.06
C TYR A 583 2.02 45.42 -7.37
N GLU A 584 2.28 45.79 -8.63
CA GLU A 584 2.50 47.17 -9.04
C GLU A 584 1.31 48.09 -8.77
N THR A 585 0.09 47.54 -8.67
CA THR A 585 -1.14 48.26 -8.38
C THR A 585 -1.48 48.36 -6.88
N GLU A 586 -1.06 47.39 -6.06
CA GLU A 586 -1.54 47.25 -4.67
C GLU A 586 -0.46 47.39 -3.59
N LYS A 587 0.81 47.02 -3.88
CA LYS A 587 1.91 46.97 -2.89
C LYS A 587 3.29 47.24 -3.49
N LYS A 588 3.63 48.53 -3.70
CA LYS A 588 4.89 48.97 -4.36
C LYS A 588 6.20 48.46 -3.71
N SER A 589 6.21 48.26 -2.39
CA SER A 589 7.40 47.76 -1.66
C SER A 589 7.75 46.32 -2.08
N GLU A 590 6.77 45.43 -2.04
CA GLU A 590 6.92 44.00 -2.42
C GLU A 590 7.31 43.86 -3.90
N ALA A 591 6.76 44.71 -4.77
CA ALA A 591 7.13 44.75 -6.20
C ALA A 591 8.61 45.12 -6.43
N THR A 592 9.21 45.93 -5.56
CA THR A 592 10.62 46.33 -5.68
C THR A 592 11.56 45.20 -5.30
N GLU A 593 11.26 44.46 -4.24
CA GLU A 593 12.02 43.26 -3.83
C GLU A 593 11.97 42.16 -4.89
N LEU A 594 10.80 41.93 -5.50
CA LEU A 594 10.64 40.97 -6.60
C LEU A 594 11.43 41.34 -7.86
N LYS A 595 11.54 42.64 -8.18
CA LYS A 595 12.39 43.11 -9.30
C LYS A 595 13.87 42.82 -9.05
N GLU A 596 14.33 43.00 -7.82
CA GLU A 596 15.70 42.65 -7.45
C GLU A 596 15.95 41.13 -7.54
N ALA A 597 14.99 40.32 -7.06
CA ALA A 597 15.05 38.87 -7.18
C ALA A 597 15.07 38.39 -8.64
N LEU A 598 14.28 39.03 -9.52
CA LEU A 598 14.26 38.74 -10.96
C LEU A 598 15.63 39.02 -11.61
N ASN A 599 16.25 40.16 -11.31
CA ASN A 599 17.55 40.49 -11.87
C ASN A 599 18.63 39.49 -11.40
N ASN A 600 18.62 39.13 -10.11
CA ASN A 600 19.52 38.12 -9.58
C ASN A 600 19.32 36.75 -10.25
N LEU A 601 18.07 36.34 -10.50
CA LEU A 601 17.75 35.10 -11.19
C LEU A 601 18.24 35.10 -12.65
N ILE A 602 18.04 36.21 -13.37
CA ILE A 602 18.49 36.35 -14.76
C ILE A 602 20.02 36.25 -14.84
N ASP A 603 20.73 36.94 -13.95
CA ASP A 603 22.19 36.88 -13.91
C ASP A 603 22.68 35.47 -13.60
N LEU A 604 22.05 34.81 -12.62
CA LEU A 604 22.35 33.44 -12.23
C LEU A 604 22.14 32.45 -13.39
N GLN A 605 21.00 32.53 -14.08
CA GLN A 605 20.69 31.63 -15.20
C GLN A 605 21.62 31.84 -16.39
N LYS A 606 22.07 33.08 -16.63
CA LYS A 606 23.11 33.38 -17.62
C LYS A 606 24.47 32.78 -17.24
N GLU A 607 24.87 32.90 -15.97
CA GLU A 607 26.14 32.35 -15.46
C GLU A 607 26.14 30.81 -15.53
N LEU A 608 25.02 30.19 -15.18
CA LEU A 608 24.84 28.74 -15.23
C LEU A 608 24.56 28.19 -16.64
N GLN A 609 24.26 29.05 -17.61
CA GLN A 609 23.82 28.69 -18.96
C GLN A 609 22.67 27.67 -18.97
N SER A 610 21.77 27.76 -17.99
CA SER A 610 20.66 26.82 -17.83
C SER A 610 19.48 27.49 -17.12
N GLU A 611 18.28 26.99 -17.41
CA GLU A 611 17.03 27.42 -16.78
C GLU A 611 16.21 26.20 -16.36
N PRO A 612 15.38 26.30 -15.29
CA PRO A 612 14.53 25.20 -14.86
C PRO A 612 13.42 24.90 -15.87
N VAL A 613 13.09 23.61 -16.01
CA VAL A 613 12.02 23.15 -16.90
C VAL A 613 10.65 23.43 -16.25
N PRO A 614 9.73 24.17 -16.90
CA PRO A 614 8.45 24.57 -16.29
C PRO A 614 7.37 23.49 -16.43
N TYR A 615 7.75 22.21 -16.32
CA TYR A 615 6.87 21.06 -16.43
C TYR A 615 7.00 20.14 -15.22
N VAL A 616 5.85 19.67 -14.76
CA VAL A 616 5.72 18.68 -13.69
C VAL A 616 5.04 17.43 -14.25
N ALA A 617 5.30 16.28 -13.64
CA ALA A 617 4.59 15.06 -13.91
C ALA A 617 3.81 14.59 -12.68
N ILE A 618 2.58 14.13 -12.90
CA ILE A 618 1.84 13.33 -11.95
C ILE A 618 1.96 11.87 -12.38
N LEU A 619 2.52 11.04 -11.51
CA LEU A 619 2.64 9.60 -11.67
C LEU A 619 1.54 8.92 -10.86
N ALA A 620 0.66 8.21 -11.54
CA ALA A 620 -0.28 7.28 -10.94
C ALA A 620 0.13 5.85 -11.31
N MET A 621 0.20 4.94 -10.34
CA MET A 621 0.46 3.52 -10.60
C MET A 621 -0.56 2.69 -9.82
N ASP A 622 -1.06 1.59 -10.39
CA ASP A 622 -2.00 0.71 -9.69
C ASP A 622 -1.76 -0.75 -10.08
N GLY A 623 -1.77 -1.65 -9.09
CA GLY A 623 -1.43 -3.06 -9.25
C GLY A 623 -2.33 -3.83 -10.20
N ASP A 624 -1.76 -4.70 -11.03
CA ASP A 624 -2.50 -5.40 -12.06
C ASP A 624 -3.25 -6.64 -11.53
N SER A 625 -4.58 -6.59 -11.67
CA SER A 625 -5.48 -7.68 -11.29
C SER A 625 -5.47 -7.98 -9.78
N MET A 626 -5.33 -6.97 -8.92
CA MET A 626 -5.30 -7.17 -7.47
C MET A 626 -6.54 -7.87 -6.92
N GLY A 627 -7.74 -7.61 -7.48
CA GLY A 627 -8.95 -8.35 -7.10
C GLY A 627 -8.86 -9.86 -7.39
N LYS A 628 -8.20 -10.27 -8.49
CA LYS A 628 -7.97 -11.69 -8.81
C LYS A 628 -6.92 -12.32 -7.88
N LYS A 629 -5.91 -11.54 -7.50
CA LYS A 629 -4.90 -11.98 -6.52
C LYS A 629 -5.53 -12.15 -5.15
N LEU A 630 -6.32 -11.19 -4.67
CA LEU A 630 -7.00 -11.24 -3.38
C LEU A 630 -8.00 -12.41 -3.28
N SER A 631 -8.69 -12.73 -4.38
CA SER A 631 -9.60 -13.90 -4.45
C SER A 631 -8.90 -15.24 -4.70
N GLY A 632 -7.60 -15.25 -4.99
CA GLY A 632 -6.84 -16.46 -5.32
C GLY A 632 -7.11 -17.03 -6.71
N ALA A 633 -7.78 -16.29 -7.60
CA ALA A 633 -8.06 -16.74 -8.97
C ALA A 633 -6.79 -16.89 -9.82
N ASP A 634 -5.77 -16.06 -9.55
CA ASP A 634 -4.46 -16.09 -10.22
C ASP A 634 -3.40 -16.86 -9.38
N ALA A 635 -3.82 -17.68 -8.41
CA ALA A 635 -2.91 -18.39 -7.53
C ALA A 635 -1.98 -19.36 -8.30
N PRO A 636 -0.74 -19.56 -7.82
CA PRO A 636 0.20 -20.50 -8.41
C PRO A 636 -0.32 -21.94 -8.40
N LYS A 637 0.26 -22.78 -9.25
CA LYS A 637 -0.08 -24.21 -9.26
C LYS A 637 0.42 -24.85 -7.98
N VAL A 638 -0.30 -25.86 -7.50
CA VAL A 638 0.14 -26.65 -6.34
C VAL A 638 1.55 -27.20 -6.55
N SER A 639 1.87 -27.71 -7.75
CA SER A 639 3.20 -28.26 -8.06
C SER A 639 4.35 -27.28 -7.89
N GLU A 640 4.10 -25.97 -7.97
CA GLU A 640 5.13 -24.94 -7.86
C GLU A 640 5.58 -24.72 -6.40
N HIS A 641 4.77 -25.15 -5.43
CA HIS A 641 5.01 -24.97 -3.99
C HIS A 641 5.37 -26.24 -3.24
N LEU A 642 5.23 -27.39 -3.89
CA LEU A 642 5.56 -28.67 -3.28
C LEU A 642 7.08 -28.88 -3.23
N SER A 643 7.54 -29.55 -2.17
CA SER A 643 8.88 -30.13 -2.13
C SER A 643 9.04 -31.23 -3.19
N GLU A 644 10.27 -31.56 -3.58
CA GLU A 644 10.52 -32.57 -4.62
C GLU A 644 9.92 -33.95 -4.27
N LYS A 645 10.04 -34.43 -3.02
CA LYS A 645 9.40 -35.69 -2.61
C LYS A 645 7.88 -35.62 -2.60
N SER A 646 7.32 -34.46 -2.23
CA SER A 646 5.87 -34.27 -2.32
C SER A 646 5.39 -34.35 -3.78
N LYS A 647 6.14 -33.75 -4.72
CA LYS A 647 5.83 -33.85 -6.16
C LYS A 647 5.92 -35.29 -6.66
N GLU A 648 6.95 -36.02 -6.26
CA GLU A 648 7.13 -37.44 -6.62
C GLU A 648 5.94 -38.29 -6.11
N TYR A 649 5.58 -38.14 -4.84
CA TYR A 649 4.45 -38.87 -4.25
C TYR A 649 3.14 -38.62 -5.00
N PHE A 650 2.79 -37.35 -5.23
CA PHE A 650 1.54 -37.01 -5.92
C PHE A 650 1.58 -37.34 -7.41
N SER A 651 2.75 -37.36 -8.06
CA SER A 651 2.88 -37.84 -9.44
C SER A 651 2.46 -39.30 -9.57
N ASN A 652 2.77 -40.11 -8.56
CA ASN A 652 2.49 -41.55 -8.54
C ASN A 652 1.06 -41.89 -8.08
N HIS A 653 0.47 -41.10 -7.18
CA HIS A 653 -0.80 -41.45 -6.53
C HIS A 653 -1.97 -40.53 -6.88
N ALA A 654 -1.72 -39.28 -7.31
CA ALA A 654 -2.78 -38.30 -7.59
C ALA A 654 -2.31 -37.19 -8.53
N ARG A 655 -1.91 -37.54 -9.76
CA ARG A 655 -1.28 -36.63 -10.72
C ARG A 655 -2.10 -35.37 -11.01
N ASP A 656 -3.43 -35.48 -10.97
CA ASP A 656 -4.36 -34.38 -11.25
C ASP A 656 -4.13 -33.16 -10.35
N ILE A 657 -3.67 -33.35 -9.10
CA ILE A 657 -3.43 -32.26 -8.14
C ILE A 657 -2.31 -31.31 -8.58
N LEU A 658 -1.33 -31.81 -9.33
CA LEU A 658 -0.14 -31.04 -9.70
C LEU A 658 -0.47 -29.92 -10.67
N GLY A 659 -1.48 -30.12 -11.52
CA GLY A 659 -1.95 -29.11 -12.47
C GLY A 659 -2.93 -28.09 -11.89
N CYS A 660 -3.51 -28.36 -10.71
CA CYS A 660 -4.50 -27.49 -10.09
C CYS A 660 -3.86 -26.21 -9.54
N SER A 661 -4.58 -25.09 -9.69
CA SER A 661 -4.25 -23.87 -8.96
C SER A 661 -4.45 -24.10 -7.46
N ARG A 662 -3.52 -23.58 -6.66
CA ARG A 662 -3.58 -23.59 -5.20
C ARG A 662 -4.84 -22.83 -4.76
N PRO A 663 -5.61 -23.34 -3.80
CA PRO A 663 -6.74 -22.60 -3.27
C PRO A 663 -6.23 -21.48 -2.35
N LEU A 664 -7.06 -20.47 -2.13
CA LEU A 664 -6.72 -19.34 -1.28
C LEU A 664 -6.54 -19.81 0.18
N PHE A 665 -5.30 -19.85 0.66
CA PHE A 665 -4.95 -20.15 2.05
C PHE A 665 -4.90 -18.85 2.88
N PRO A 666 -5.10 -18.90 4.20
CA PRO A 666 -4.97 -17.70 5.04
C PRO A 666 -3.58 -17.07 4.96
N SER A 667 -2.53 -17.89 4.92
CA SER A 667 -1.15 -17.44 4.70
C SER A 667 -0.97 -16.59 3.44
N TYR A 668 -1.73 -16.86 2.38
CA TYR A 668 -1.69 -16.08 1.15
C TYR A 668 -2.17 -14.64 1.39
N HIS A 669 -3.24 -14.41 2.16
CA HIS A 669 -3.72 -13.05 2.46
C HIS A 669 -2.72 -12.25 3.30
N ILE A 670 -2.16 -12.89 4.33
CA ILE A 670 -1.21 -12.25 5.24
C ILE A 670 0.05 -11.85 4.47
N GLU A 671 0.59 -12.77 3.66
CA GLU A 671 1.82 -12.51 2.92
C GLU A 671 1.63 -11.60 1.71
N LEU A 672 0.47 -11.66 1.03
CA LEU A 672 0.05 -10.65 0.05
C LEU A 672 0.04 -9.26 0.69
N SER A 673 -0.61 -9.13 1.84
CA SER A 673 -0.67 -7.86 2.55
C SER A 673 0.70 -7.40 3.04
N GLN A 674 1.57 -8.32 3.46
CA GLN A 674 2.93 -8.01 3.90
C GLN A 674 3.78 -7.51 2.73
N ALA A 675 3.67 -8.13 1.55
CA ALA A 675 4.36 -7.68 0.34
C ALA A 675 3.96 -6.25 -0.04
N LEU A 676 2.65 -5.95 -0.03
CA LEU A 676 2.12 -4.61 -0.30
C LEU A 676 2.58 -3.59 0.77
N ALA A 677 2.50 -3.96 2.05
CA ALA A 677 2.95 -3.12 3.14
C ALA A 677 4.45 -2.81 3.03
N ASN A 678 5.30 -3.82 2.82
CA ASN A 678 6.74 -3.67 2.65
C ASN A 678 7.08 -2.70 1.52
N PHE A 679 6.42 -2.83 0.38
CA PHE A 679 6.62 -1.94 -0.76
C PHE A 679 6.22 -0.49 -0.44
N SER A 680 5.01 -0.29 0.09
CA SER A 680 4.50 1.06 0.42
C SER A 680 5.31 1.77 1.50
N LEU A 681 5.72 1.04 2.54
CA LEU A 681 6.42 1.60 3.71
C LEU A 681 7.90 1.86 3.45
N TYR A 682 8.61 0.89 2.87
CA TYR A 682 10.06 0.96 2.79
C TYR A 682 10.56 1.43 1.43
N LEU A 683 9.83 1.20 0.35
CA LEU A 683 10.37 1.37 -1.00
C LEU A 683 9.77 2.57 -1.74
N ALA A 684 8.45 2.75 -1.69
CA ALA A 684 7.77 3.75 -2.50
C ALA A 684 8.24 5.18 -2.22
N ALA A 685 8.25 5.61 -0.95
CA ALA A 685 8.68 6.95 -0.56
C ALA A 685 10.15 7.22 -0.92
N LEU A 686 11.05 6.33 -0.49
CA LEU A 686 12.49 6.46 -0.75
C LEU A 686 12.82 6.51 -2.25
N ILE A 687 12.16 5.69 -3.07
CA ILE A 687 12.36 5.72 -4.52
C ILE A 687 11.88 7.05 -5.10
N VAL A 688 10.69 7.53 -4.71
CA VAL A 688 10.16 8.80 -5.21
C VAL A 688 11.07 9.97 -4.82
N GLU A 689 11.55 10.00 -3.58
CA GLU A 689 12.48 11.01 -3.08
C GLU A 689 13.84 10.97 -3.80
N LYS A 690 14.37 9.78 -4.14
CA LYS A 690 15.59 9.63 -4.96
C LYS A 690 15.46 10.32 -6.33
N PHE A 691 14.24 10.35 -6.89
CA PHE A 691 13.93 11.03 -8.14
C PHE A 691 13.40 12.45 -7.93
N TYR A 692 13.62 13.01 -6.74
CA TYR A 692 13.25 14.38 -6.36
C TYR A 692 11.75 14.65 -6.45
N GLY A 693 10.95 13.60 -6.35
CA GLY A 693 9.51 13.69 -6.31
C GLY A 693 8.99 13.76 -4.89
N GLN A 694 7.69 13.93 -4.81
CA GLN A 694 6.91 13.96 -3.59
C GLN A 694 5.87 12.85 -3.67
N LEU A 695 5.97 11.89 -2.75
CA LEU A 695 4.96 10.86 -2.62
C LEU A 695 3.71 11.48 -2.00
N ILE A 696 2.59 11.36 -2.70
CA ILE A 696 1.29 11.87 -2.23
C ILE A 696 0.52 10.74 -1.54
N TYR A 697 0.57 9.54 -2.12
CA TYR A 697 -0.13 8.36 -1.64
C TYR A 697 0.62 7.08 -2.00
N ALA A 698 0.65 6.12 -1.07
CA ALA A 698 1.12 4.75 -1.31
C ALA A 698 0.23 3.75 -0.55
N GLY A 699 -0.84 3.31 -1.21
CA GLY A 699 -1.85 2.40 -0.68
C GLY A 699 -1.52 0.92 -0.79
N GLY A 700 -0.23 0.54 -0.81
CA GLY A 700 0.21 -0.81 -1.13
C GLY A 700 0.37 -1.03 -2.63
N ASP A 701 -0.73 -1.05 -3.40
CA ASP A 701 -0.70 -1.25 -4.85
C ASP A 701 -1.00 0.02 -5.67
N ASP A 702 -1.74 0.99 -5.12
CA ASP A 702 -2.00 2.31 -5.73
C ASP A 702 -0.96 3.34 -5.23
N ILE A 703 -0.26 3.99 -6.15
CA ILE A 703 0.74 5.03 -5.89
C ILE A 703 0.32 6.30 -6.62
N LEU A 704 0.40 7.43 -5.92
CA LEU A 704 0.32 8.75 -6.52
C LEU A 704 1.53 9.58 -6.09
N ALA A 705 2.28 10.10 -7.05
CA ALA A 705 3.44 10.93 -6.80
C ALA A 705 3.49 12.13 -7.76
N MET A 706 4.09 13.22 -7.31
CA MET A 706 4.41 14.38 -8.13
C MET A 706 5.91 14.47 -8.31
N LEU A 707 6.38 14.51 -9.55
CA LEU A 707 7.80 14.41 -9.90
C LEU A 707 8.18 15.52 -10.88
N PRO A 708 9.46 15.93 -10.92
CA PRO A 708 9.99 16.66 -12.06
C PRO A 708 9.75 15.85 -13.34
N ALA A 709 9.29 16.49 -14.41
CA ALA A 709 8.85 15.78 -15.61
C ALA A 709 9.93 14.86 -16.21
N GLU A 710 11.20 15.27 -16.10
CA GLU A 710 12.37 14.56 -16.62
C GLU A 710 12.71 13.26 -15.88
N LYS A 711 12.23 13.11 -14.63
CA LYS A 711 12.53 11.94 -13.77
C LYS A 711 11.37 10.96 -13.65
N ALA A 712 10.18 11.34 -14.12
CA ALA A 712 8.94 10.60 -13.84
C ALA A 712 8.96 9.17 -14.39
N LEU A 713 9.46 8.97 -15.60
CA LEU A 713 9.46 7.66 -16.26
C LEU A 713 10.49 6.70 -15.63
N ASP A 714 11.67 7.21 -15.27
CA ASP A 714 12.70 6.44 -14.56
C ASP A 714 12.24 6.04 -13.16
N CYS A 715 11.59 6.96 -12.45
CA CYS A 715 10.95 6.70 -11.16
C CYS A 715 9.90 5.59 -11.27
N ALA A 716 8.99 5.68 -12.25
CA ALA A 716 7.97 4.67 -12.48
C ALA A 716 8.56 3.29 -12.80
N CYS A 717 9.63 3.24 -13.58
CA CYS A 717 10.35 2.00 -13.87
C CYS A 717 10.97 1.39 -12.61
N LEU A 718 11.62 2.20 -11.77
CA LEU A 718 12.25 1.71 -10.54
C LEU A 718 11.20 1.26 -9.51
N LEU A 719 10.08 1.98 -9.39
CA LEU A 719 8.94 1.58 -8.56
C LEU A 719 8.35 0.24 -8.98
N ARG A 720 8.21 -0.01 -10.29
CA ARG A 720 7.79 -1.33 -10.79
C ARG A 720 8.76 -2.44 -10.38
N LYS A 721 10.06 -2.22 -10.59
CA LYS A 721 11.10 -3.21 -10.22
C LYS A 721 11.01 -3.51 -8.71
N ALA A 722 10.87 -2.48 -7.89
CA ALA A 722 10.68 -2.62 -6.45
C ALA A 722 9.37 -3.35 -6.08
N PHE A 723 8.26 -3.06 -6.75
CA PHE A 723 6.97 -3.76 -6.52
C PHE A 723 7.08 -5.26 -6.76
N ARG A 724 7.75 -5.67 -7.85
CA ARG A 724 8.01 -7.08 -8.19
C ARG A 724 9.08 -7.72 -7.30
N GLY A 725 9.93 -6.93 -6.65
CA GLY A 725 11.18 -7.40 -6.04
C GLY A 725 12.16 -7.92 -7.11
N ASP A 726 12.34 -7.18 -8.19
CA ASP A 726 13.25 -7.52 -9.29
C ASP A 726 14.72 -7.54 -8.82
N PRO A 727 15.48 -8.62 -9.07
CA PRO A 727 16.89 -8.71 -8.68
C PRO A 727 17.77 -7.61 -9.27
N SER A 728 17.42 -7.06 -10.45
CA SER A 728 18.20 -5.99 -11.08
C SER A 728 18.21 -4.72 -10.21
N LEU A 729 17.22 -4.55 -9.33
CA LEU A 729 17.09 -3.36 -8.50
C LEU A 729 18.33 -3.13 -7.63
N ALA A 730 18.99 -4.20 -7.18
CA ALA A 730 20.23 -4.10 -6.40
C ALA A 730 21.38 -3.42 -7.16
N ASN A 731 21.34 -3.43 -8.50
CA ASN A 731 22.30 -2.74 -9.35
C ASN A 731 21.84 -1.32 -9.74
N ASP A 732 20.53 -1.06 -9.69
CA ASP A 732 19.96 0.25 -10.02
C ASP A 732 20.10 1.26 -8.86
N VAL A 733 20.27 0.76 -7.63
CA VAL A 733 20.46 1.58 -6.42
C VAL A 733 21.62 1.07 -5.56
N ASP A 734 22.74 1.81 -5.61
CA ASP A 734 23.94 1.45 -4.87
C ASP A 734 23.69 1.35 -3.36
N ASN A 735 24.16 0.26 -2.77
CA ASN A 735 24.18 -0.04 -1.34
C ASN A 735 22.81 -0.17 -0.64
N TRP A 736 21.69 0.14 -1.29
CA TRP A 736 20.37 0.02 -0.66
C TRP A 736 20.00 -1.44 -0.43
N PHE A 737 20.22 -2.31 -1.42
CA PHE A 737 19.77 -3.70 -1.37
C PHE A 737 20.93 -4.66 -1.62
N LYS A 738 20.87 -5.84 -0.99
CA LYS A 738 21.65 -7.01 -1.42
C LYS A 738 20.80 -7.84 -2.37
N GLY A 739 21.37 -8.19 -3.52
CA GLY A 739 20.71 -9.03 -4.51
C GLY A 739 20.50 -10.45 -3.98
N THR A 740 19.29 -10.96 -4.10
CA THR A 740 18.94 -12.37 -3.83
C THR A 740 19.10 -13.25 -5.08
N GLY A 741 19.20 -12.62 -6.26
CA GLY A 741 19.16 -13.29 -7.56
C GLY A 741 17.78 -13.81 -7.96
N GLN A 742 16.74 -13.55 -7.15
CA GLN A 742 15.39 -14.14 -7.29
C GLN A 742 14.31 -13.06 -7.17
N THR A 743 13.35 -13.05 -8.10
CA THR A 743 12.24 -12.09 -8.06
C THR A 743 11.32 -12.34 -6.86
N GLY A 744 10.82 -11.27 -6.24
CA GLY A 744 9.90 -11.33 -5.09
C GLY A 744 10.59 -11.23 -3.74
N PHE A 745 11.92 -11.15 -3.71
CA PHE A 745 12.69 -10.98 -2.48
C PHE A 745 13.76 -9.91 -2.64
N LEU A 746 13.86 -9.01 -1.67
CA LEU A 746 14.96 -8.06 -1.53
C LEU A 746 15.53 -8.13 -0.12
N ILE A 747 16.84 -7.90 0.03
CA ILE A 747 17.46 -7.80 1.35
C ILE A 747 17.85 -6.35 1.55
N LEU A 748 17.30 -5.71 2.58
CA LEU A 748 17.74 -4.38 3.01
C LEU A 748 19.17 -4.50 3.55
N ASN A 749 20.10 -3.75 2.96
CA ASN A 749 21.52 -3.84 3.29
C ASN A 749 21.83 -3.05 4.55
N ASN A 750 22.26 -3.71 5.63
CA ASN A 750 22.56 -3.04 6.89
C ASN A 750 23.64 -1.93 6.85
N GLN A 751 24.38 -1.82 5.74
CA GLN A 751 25.38 -0.76 5.53
C GLN A 751 24.77 0.57 5.02
N CYS A 752 23.50 0.56 4.63
CA CYS A 752 22.78 1.74 4.14
C CYS A 752 22.23 2.55 5.32
N LYS A 753 22.56 3.85 5.38
CA LYS A 753 22.16 4.74 6.49
C LYS A 753 20.65 4.99 6.53
N GLU A 754 20.01 4.94 5.36
CA GLU A 754 18.58 5.09 5.17
C GLU A 754 17.81 4.03 5.98
N TRP A 755 18.31 2.78 6.06
CA TRP A 755 17.68 1.73 6.85
C TRP A 755 17.98 1.83 8.34
N GLU A 756 19.15 2.36 8.72
CA GLU A 756 19.50 2.61 10.12
C GLU A 756 18.51 3.60 10.76
N ASN A 757 18.15 4.67 10.03
CA ASN A 757 17.14 5.63 10.44
C ASN A 757 15.74 5.01 10.61
N LEU A 758 15.50 3.86 9.99
CA LEU A 758 14.27 3.07 10.08
C LEU A 758 14.34 1.97 11.15
N GLY A 759 15.41 1.97 11.97
CA GLY A 759 15.61 1.01 13.04
C GLY A 759 16.14 -0.36 12.58
N ILE A 760 16.57 -0.48 11.32
CA ILE A 760 17.05 -1.73 10.72
C ILE A 760 18.57 -1.77 10.84
N LYS A 761 19.08 -2.63 11.73
CA LYS A 761 20.51 -2.70 12.09
C LYS A 761 21.26 -3.86 11.44
N THR A 762 20.54 -4.82 10.89
CA THR A 762 21.07 -6.03 10.26
C THR A 762 20.36 -6.27 8.95
N ASP A 763 20.91 -7.18 8.15
CA ASP A 763 20.31 -7.52 6.86
C ASP A 763 18.90 -8.04 7.06
N TYR A 764 17.94 -7.38 6.41
CA TYR A 764 16.53 -7.65 6.61
C TYR A 764 15.88 -8.12 5.30
N PRO A 765 15.52 -9.41 5.17
CA PRO A 765 14.85 -9.93 3.99
C PRO A 765 13.38 -9.47 3.96
N LEU A 766 12.99 -8.87 2.85
CA LEU A 766 11.62 -8.49 2.51
C LEU A 766 11.03 -9.46 1.49
N ILE A 767 9.77 -9.83 1.71
CA ILE A 767 8.90 -10.40 0.67
C ILE A 767 8.19 -9.27 -0.07
N LEU A 768 8.07 -9.39 -1.39
CA LEU A 768 7.42 -8.43 -2.29
C LEU A 768 6.41 -9.17 -3.17
N MET A 769 5.88 -8.54 -4.21
CA MET A 769 4.74 -9.14 -4.94
C MET A 769 5.13 -10.30 -5.84
N GLY A 770 6.41 -10.39 -6.24
CA GLY A 770 6.95 -11.48 -7.03
C GLY A 770 6.63 -11.42 -8.52
N GLU A 771 7.06 -12.45 -9.25
CA GLU A 771 7.09 -12.49 -10.72
C GLU A 771 5.71 -12.51 -11.41
N ARG A 772 4.66 -12.96 -10.70
CA ARG A 772 3.27 -13.07 -11.22
C ARG A 772 2.45 -11.81 -10.97
N ALA A 773 3.04 -10.81 -10.33
CA ALA A 773 2.45 -9.51 -10.11
C ALA A 773 3.14 -8.47 -10.99
N ASP A 774 2.37 -7.50 -11.43
CA ASP A 774 2.89 -6.36 -12.17
C ASP A 774 2.06 -5.12 -11.80
N ILE A 775 2.54 -3.96 -12.21
CA ILE A 775 1.93 -2.67 -11.93
C ILE A 775 1.89 -1.86 -13.22
N SER A 776 0.75 -1.24 -13.50
CA SER A 776 0.61 -0.34 -14.65
C SER A 776 0.73 1.12 -14.21
N ALA A 777 1.28 1.97 -15.07
CA ALA A 777 1.49 3.39 -14.76
C ALA A 777 0.80 4.32 -15.76
N GLY A 778 0.32 5.44 -15.24
CA GLY A 778 -0.14 6.59 -15.99
C GLY A 778 0.64 7.83 -15.57
N ILE A 779 1.21 8.55 -16.53
CA ILE A 779 2.01 9.75 -16.27
C ILE A 779 1.35 10.92 -16.98
N ALA A 780 0.93 11.95 -16.25
CA ALA A 780 0.43 13.19 -16.85
C ALA A 780 1.46 14.31 -16.67
N ILE A 781 2.02 14.79 -17.77
CA ILE A 781 2.98 15.89 -17.82
C ILE A 781 2.24 17.17 -18.19
N GLY A 782 2.38 18.20 -17.37
CA GLY A 782 1.75 19.49 -17.61
C GLY A 782 2.63 20.66 -17.20
N HIS A 783 2.32 21.83 -17.74
CA HIS A 783 2.95 23.07 -17.32
C HIS A 783 2.65 23.36 -15.85
N ILE A 784 3.55 24.06 -15.13
CA ILE A 784 3.36 24.45 -13.71
C ILE A 784 2.08 25.25 -13.39
N HIS A 785 1.37 25.75 -14.40
CA HIS A 785 0.08 26.44 -14.26
C HIS A 785 -1.15 25.58 -14.58
N SER A 786 -0.94 24.34 -15.02
CA SER A 786 -2.03 23.41 -15.31
C SER A 786 -2.78 23.09 -14.01
N PRO A 787 -4.12 23.01 -14.03
CA PRO A 787 -4.87 22.59 -12.84
C PRO A 787 -4.43 21.20 -12.37
N LEU A 788 -4.00 21.09 -11.11
CA LEU A 788 -3.50 19.82 -10.54
C LEU A 788 -4.54 18.71 -10.63
N GLN A 789 -5.81 19.02 -10.39
CA GLN A 789 -6.92 18.08 -10.49
C GLN A 789 -6.97 17.43 -11.89
N ASN A 790 -6.85 18.22 -12.96
CA ASN A 790 -6.86 17.71 -14.33
C ASN A 790 -5.66 16.81 -14.61
N LEU A 791 -4.47 17.15 -14.07
CA LEU A 791 -3.29 16.30 -14.22
C LEU A 791 -3.45 14.97 -13.47
N VAL A 792 -4.01 14.99 -12.25
CA VAL A 792 -4.29 13.77 -11.47
C VAL A 792 -5.33 12.90 -12.16
N GLU A 793 -6.41 13.49 -12.65
CA GLU A 793 -7.47 12.78 -13.39
C GLU A 793 -6.92 12.15 -14.68
N GLU A 794 -6.11 12.89 -15.45
CA GLU A 794 -5.51 12.35 -16.68
C GLU A 794 -4.39 11.34 -16.41
N ALA A 795 -3.64 11.45 -15.30
CA ALA A 795 -2.69 10.41 -14.88
C ALA A 795 -3.43 9.10 -14.57
N ARG A 796 -4.52 9.17 -13.80
CA ARG A 796 -5.39 8.01 -13.54
C ARG A 796 -6.06 7.47 -14.81
N ARG A 797 -6.41 8.35 -15.75
CA ARG A 797 -6.98 7.93 -17.04
C ARG A 797 -5.95 7.20 -17.90
N ALA A 798 -4.71 7.70 -17.94
CA ALA A 798 -3.59 7.07 -18.61
C ALA A 798 -3.27 5.70 -18.00
N GLU A 799 -3.29 5.59 -16.67
CA GLU A 799 -3.10 4.33 -15.93
C GLU A 799 -4.17 3.30 -16.34
N LYS A 800 -5.46 3.69 -16.32
CA LYS A 800 -6.55 2.82 -16.80
C LYS A 800 -6.39 2.40 -18.26
N LYS A 801 -5.87 3.30 -19.11
CA LYS A 801 -5.56 3.02 -20.52
C LYS A 801 -4.42 2.00 -20.64
N ALA A 802 -3.41 2.07 -19.78
CA ALA A 802 -2.34 1.06 -19.71
C ALA A 802 -2.89 -0.34 -19.37
N LYS A 803 -3.94 -0.42 -18.54
CA LYS A 803 -4.59 -1.70 -18.18
C LYS A 803 -5.50 -2.30 -19.25
N THR A 804 -5.83 -1.55 -20.29
CA THR A 804 -6.79 -1.94 -21.32
C THR A 804 -6.11 -2.07 -22.68
N GLU A 805 -6.86 -2.54 -23.69
CA GLU A 805 -6.38 -2.59 -25.06
C GLU A 805 -5.92 -1.19 -25.53
N PRO A 806 -4.76 -1.07 -26.22
CA PRO A 806 -3.92 -2.14 -26.78
C PRO A 806 -2.80 -2.65 -25.85
N TYR A 807 -2.63 -2.08 -24.66
CA TYR A 807 -1.43 -2.32 -23.83
C TYR A 807 -1.58 -3.50 -22.87
N ASN A 808 -2.80 -3.80 -22.40
CA ASN A 808 -3.12 -5.01 -21.62
C ASN A 808 -2.24 -5.27 -20.38
N LYS A 809 -2.13 -4.28 -19.47
CA LYS A 809 -1.43 -4.41 -18.16
C LYS A 809 0.09 -4.54 -18.27
N GLY A 810 0.83 -4.37 -17.18
CA GLY A 810 2.30 -4.41 -17.18
C GLY A 810 2.88 -3.41 -18.19
N SER A 811 2.33 -2.19 -18.17
CA SER A 811 2.64 -1.14 -19.15
C SER A 811 2.51 0.24 -18.54
N PHE A 812 3.01 1.24 -19.26
CA PHE A 812 2.84 2.64 -18.92
C PHE A 812 2.22 3.42 -20.08
N VAL A 813 1.50 4.50 -19.74
CA VAL A 813 1.00 5.49 -20.69
C VAL A 813 1.35 6.88 -20.18
N VAL A 814 1.87 7.73 -21.07
CA VAL A 814 2.23 9.12 -20.81
C VAL A 814 1.28 10.04 -21.57
N SER A 815 0.67 10.99 -20.87
CA SER A 815 -0.14 12.08 -21.39
C SER A 815 0.63 13.40 -21.24
N LEU A 816 0.87 14.12 -22.33
CA LEU A 816 1.52 15.43 -22.34
C LEU A 816 0.51 16.53 -22.68
N PHE A 817 0.28 17.44 -21.75
CA PHE A 817 -0.54 18.63 -21.94
C PHE A 817 0.31 19.73 -22.58
N LYS A 818 0.10 19.97 -23.88
CA LYS A 818 0.72 21.11 -24.55
C LYS A 818 0.07 22.42 -24.10
N ARG A 819 0.84 23.51 -24.15
CA ARG A 819 0.30 24.88 -23.94
C ARG A 819 -0.83 25.26 -24.92
N SER A 820 -0.90 24.61 -26.09
CA SER A 820 -1.99 24.79 -27.06
C SER A 820 -3.34 24.20 -26.61
N GLY A 821 -3.37 23.43 -25.51
CA GLY A 821 -4.54 22.70 -25.05
C GLY A 821 -4.66 21.28 -25.62
N GLU A 822 -3.80 20.91 -26.57
CA GLU A 822 -3.72 19.54 -27.11
C GLU A 822 -3.07 18.58 -26.10
N ILE A 823 -3.67 17.40 -25.92
CA ILE A 823 -3.11 16.31 -25.11
C ILE A 823 -2.53 15.25 -26.06
N LEU A 824 -1.20 15.10 -26.05
CA LEU A 824 -0.54 13.99 -26.73
C LEU A 824 -0.46 12.79 -25.80
N GLN A 825 -0.67 11.58 -26.32
CA GLN A 825 -0.55 10.35 -25.56
C GLN A 825 0.31 9.32 -26.27
N TRP A 826 1.16 8.62 -25.52
CA TRP A 826 1.92 7.47 -25.98
C TRP A 826 2.10 6.47 -24.83
N GLY A 827 2.45 5.23 -25.12
CA GLY A 827 2.64 4.21 -24.09
C GLY A 827 3.32 2.97 -24.64
N SER A 828 3.74 2.08 -23.74
CA SER A 828 4.38 0.82 -24.07
C SER A 828 4.23 -0.18 -22.93
N LYS A 829 4.37 -1.47 -23.23
CA LYS A 829 4.75 -2.47 -22.22
C LYS A 829 6.07 -2.07 -21.56
N TRP A 830 6.24 -2.41 -20.29
CA TRP A 830 7.51 -2.19 -19.58
C TRP A 830 8.65 -2.97 -20.23
N GLU A 831 8.39 -4.25 -20.50
CA GLU A 831 9.32 -5.16 -21.14
C GLU A 831 8.74 -5.63 -22.48
N LEU A 832 9.60 -5.66 -23.51
CA LEU A 832 9.28 -6.22 -24.81
C LEU A 832 10.19 -7.42 -25.05
N PHE A 833 9.61 -8.51 -25.57
CA PHE A 833 10.36 -9.72 -25.87
C PHE A 833 11.18 -9.53 -27.15
N SER A 834 12.51 -9.67 -27.06
CA SER A 834 13.38 -9.67 -28.23
C SER A 834 13.57 -11.09 -28.74
N GLN A 835 13.01 -11.40 -29.92
CA GLN A 835 13.23 -12.69 -30.59
C GLN A 835 14.71 -12.96 -30.89
N SER A 836 15.50 -11.91 -31.12
CA SER A 836 16.93 -12.01 -31.44
C SER A 836 17.82 -12.39 -30.25
N GLN A 837 17.41 -12.05 -29.03
CA GLN A 837 18.17 -12.32 -27.79
C GLN A 837 17.52 -13.39 -26.90
N GLY A 838 16.30 -13.82 -27.19
CA GLY A 838 15.56 -14.81 -26.40
C GLY A 838 15.21 -14.33 -24.99
N GLN A 839 15.23 -13.01 -24.73
CA GLN A 839 15.00 -12.40 -23.43
C GLN A 839 14.11 -11.16 -23.52
N SER A 840 13.37 -10.88 -22.45
CA SER A 840 12.60 -9.65 -22.25
C SER A 840 13.55 -8.51 -21.84
N SER A 841 13.44 -7.35 -22.48
CA SER A 841 14.25 -6.17 -22.18
C SER A 841 13.39 -4.89 -22.19
N TYR A 842 13.90 -3.82 -21.58
CA TYR A 842 13.21 -2.53 -21.47
C TYR A 842 13.39 -1.70 -22.75
N ILE A 843 13.20 -2.31 -23.91
CA ILE A 843 13.59 -1.78 -25.24
C ILE A 843 13.06 -0.37 -25.48
N ALA A 844 11.79 -0.10 -25.18
CA ALA A 844 11.18 1.21 -25.42
C ALA A 844 11.83 2.31 -24.56
N LEU A 845 12.15 2.00 -23.30
CA LEU A 845 12.79 2.93 -22.38
C LEU A 845 14.27 3.15 -22.72
N GLU A 846 14.98 2.07 -23.05
CA GLU A 846 16.39 2.13 -23.48
C GLU A 846 16.54 2.94 -24.78
N LEU A 847 15.63 2.76 -25.73
CA LEU A 847 15.58 3.55 -26.97
C LEU A 847 15.32 5.02 -26.67
N PHE A 848 14.32 5.33 -25.83
CA PHE A 848 14.00 6.70 -25.45
C PHE A 848 15.19 7.39 -24.76
N LYS A 849 15.86 6.71 -23.83
CA LYS A 849 17.08 7.20 -23.18
C LYS A 849 18.19 7.46 -24.18
N SER A 850 18.45 6.50 -25.06
CA SER A 850 19.49 6.63 -26.09
C SER A 850 19.21 7.83 -27.01
N LEU A 851 17.98 7.98 -27.50
CA LEU A 851 17.58 9.12 -28.33
C LEU A 851 17.73 10.44 -27.58
N ASN A 852 17.37 10.50 -26.30
CA ASN A 852 17.53 11.69 -25.48
C ASN A 852 19.02 12.03 -25.27
N GLU A 853 19.88 11.03 -25.07
CA GLU A 853 21.33 11.23 -24.98
C GLU A 853 21.92 11.76 -26.30
N TYR A 854 21.55 11.18 -27.44
CA TYR A 854 21.97 11.67 -28.76
C TYR A 854 21.50 13.11 -29.00
N PHE A 855 20.26 13.43 -28.59
CA PHE A 855 19.71 14.78 -28.70
C PHE A 855 20.47 15.79 -27.82
N ASN A 856 20.73 15.44 -26.56
CA ASN A 856 21.46 16.29 -25.62
C ASN A 856 22.92 16.53 -26.03
N LYS A 857 23.57 15.50 -26.61
CA LYS A 857 24.91 15.62 -27.22
C LYS A 857 24.90 16.36 -28.57
N LYS A 858 23.73 16.80 -29.04
CA LYS A 858 23.50 17.45 -30.34
C LYS A 858 23.89 16.60 -31.55
N TYR A 859 23.96 15.28 -31.38
CA TYR A 859 24.18 14.34 -32.48
C TYR A 859 22.94 14.19 -33.36
N ILE A 860 21.75 14.43 -32.79
CA ILE A 860 20.50 14.53 -33.55
C ILE A 860 19.79 15.85 -33.28
N SER A 861 19.15 16.41 -34.31
CA SER A 861 18.37 17.66 -34.18
C SER A 861 16.95 17.42 -33.65
N ALA A 862 16.32 18.48 -33.13
CA ALA A 862 14.93 18.45 -32.68
C ALA A 862 13.93 18.13 -33.81
N ARG A 863 14.33 18.25 -35.08
CA ARG A 863 13.49 17.94 -36.25
C ARG A 863 13.42 16.45 -36.56
N PHE A 864 14.41 15.67 -36.12
CA PHE A 864 14.51 14.25 -36.44
C PHE A 864 13.28 13.46 -35.97
N PRO A 865 12.79 13.59 -34.71
CA PRO A 865 11.58 12.91 -34.27
C PRO A 865 10.32 13.29 -35.08
N TYR A 866 10.19 14.55 -35.50
CA TYR A 866 9.06 14.98 -36.34
C TYR A 866 9.11 14.34 -37.72
N ARG A 867 10.30 14.28 -38.33
CA ARG A 867 10.47 13.65 -39.64
C ARG A 867 10.19 12.15 -39.58
N LEU A 868 10.67 11.51 -38.52
CA LEU A 868 10.39 10.09 -38.28
C LEU A 868 8.89 9.85 -38.10
N ALA A 869 8.21 10.69 -37.30
CA ALA A 869 6.76 10.60 -37.13
C ALA A 869 6.02 10.81 -38.46
N GLU A 870 6.41 11.79 -39.27
CA GLU A 870 5.80 12.04 -40.59
C GLU A 870 5.86 10.82 -41.51
N LEU A 871 7.00 10.11 -41.53
CA LEU A 871 7.19 8.92 -42.36
C LEU A 871 6.45 7.70 -41.79
N THR A 872 6.39 7.57 -40.46
CA THR A 872 5.91 6.34 -39.82
C THR A 872 4.46 6.39 -39.35
N GLN A 873 3.86 7.57 -39.20
CA GLN A 873 2.52 7.75 -38.63
C GLN A 873 1.43 7.02 -39.44
N ALA A 874 1.61 6.85 -40.75
CA ALA A 874 0.68 6.11 -41.60
C ALA A 874 0.62 4.60 -41.25
N TYR A 875 1.67 4.04 -40.64
CA TYR A 875 1.73 2.63 -40.24
C TYR A 875 1.09 2.36 -38.88
N PHE A 876 0.78 3.41 -38.12
CA PHE A 876 0.14 3.29 -36.81
C PHE A 876 -1.34 3.67 -36.95
N PRO A 877 -2.25 2.71 -37.24
CA PRO A 877 -3.67 3.01 -37.34
C PRO A 877 -4.17 3.64 -36.04
N SER A 878 -4.86 4.76 -36.17
CA SER A 878 -5.59 5.38 -35.09
C SER A 878 -6.81 4.49 -34.78
N PHE A 879 -6.76 3.67 -33.72
CA PHE A 879 -7.83 2.77 -33.24
C PHE A 879 -8.00 1.40 -33.96
N PRO A 880 -8.60 0.39 -33.28
CA PRO A 880 -8.40 -1.04 -33.55
C PRO A 880 -9.38 -1.52 -34.61
N HIS A 881 -9.07 -1.30 -35.88
CA HIS A 881 -9.63 -2.16 -36.91
C HIS A 881 -8.77 -3.43 -37.00
N LYS A 882 -9.45 -4.57 -36.85
CA LYS A 882 -8.96 -5.95 -36.98
C LYS A 882 -8.43 -6.28 -38.39
N ASP A 883 -8.35 -5.30 -39.27
CA ASP A 883 -7.72 -5.45 -40.57
C ASP A 883 -6.22 -5.25 -40.34
N SER A 884 -5.59 -6.30 -39.82
CA SER A 884 -4.15 -6.44 -39.91
C SER A 884 -3.75 -6.15 -41.34
N LEU A 885 -2.86 -5.18 -41.54
CA LEU A 885 -2.08 -5.11 -42.77
C LEU A 885 -1.53 -6.51 -43.00
N ASP A 886 -2.05 -7.21 -44.00
CA ASP A 886 -1.65 -8.57 -44.35
C ASP A 886 -0.15 -8.54 -44.69
N GLY A 887 0.68 -8.95 -43.72
CA GLY A 887 2.14 -9.04 -43.83
C GLY A 887 2.93 -8.30 -42.74
N PRO A 888 2.98 -8.77 -41.47
CA PRO A 888 3.81 -8.15 -40.43
C PRO A 888 5.31 -8.05 -40.78
N GLU A 889 5.84 -8.91 -41.66
CA GLU A 889 7.24 -8.81 -42.12
C GLU A 889 7.46 -7.73 -43.19
N GLU A 890 6.51 -7.52 -44.10
CA GLU A 890 6.66 -6.58 -45.21
C GLU A 890 6.52 -5.14 -44.72
N VAL A 891 5.54 -4.88 -43.84
CA VAL A 891 5.39 -3.59 -43.16
C VAL A 891 6.62 -3.27 -42.30
N LYS A 892 7.18 -4.27 -41.61
CA LYS A 892 8.41 -4.08 -40.82
C LYS A 892 9.59 -3.67 -41.70
N LYS A 893 9.79 -4.32 -42.86
CA LYS A 893 10.84 -3.94 -43.83
C LYS A 893 10.64 -2.54 -44.40
N VAL A 894 9.39 -2.09 -44.58
CA VAL A 894 9.09 -0.73 -45.03
C VAL A 894 9.41 0.28 -43.92
N ILE A 895 9.00 0.02 -42.68
CA ILE A 895 9.33 0.86 -41.52
C ILE A 895 10.85 0.96 -41.34
N GLU A 896 11.59 -0.14 -41.48
CA GLU A 896 13.06 -0.16 -41.43
C GLU A 896 13.65 0.76 -42.51
N LYS A 897 13.19 0.66 -43.77
CA LYS A 897 13.65 1.54 -44.86
C LYS A 897 13.32 3.01 -44.63
N ASP A 898 12.13 3.33 -44.12
CA ASP A 898 11.76 4.71 -43.83
C ASP A 898 12.59 5.28 -42.66
N PHE A 899 12.93 4.44 -41.69
CA PHE A 899 13.83 4.79 -40.59
C PHE A 899 15.26 5.06 -41.10
N ASP A 900 15.79 4.16 -41.94
CA ASP A 900 17.10 4.34 -42.59
C ASP A 900 17.14 5.62 -43.43
N PHE A 901 16.07 5.88 -44.20
CA PHE A 901 15.94 7.10 -44.99
C PHE A 901 15.92 8.36 -44.11
N ALA A 902 15.21 8.33 -42.97
CA ALA A 902 15.19 9.45 -42.03
C ALA A 902 16.59 9.72 -41.43
N ILE A 903 17.34 8.67 -41.11
CA ILE A 903 18.72 8.74 -40.63
C ILE A 903 19.63 9.34 -41.71
N GLU A 904 19.60 8.77 -42.92
CA GLU A 904 20.41 9.24 -44.04
C GLU A 904 20.15 10.71 -44.33
N GLN A 905 18.89 11.15 -44.41
CA GLN A 905 18.57 12.55 -44.61
C GLN A 905 19.07 13.45 -43.48
N HIS A 906 19.04 12.97 -42.23
CA HIS A 906 19.47 13.77 -41.10
C HIS A 906 20.98 13.99 -41.11
N PHE A 907 21.77 12.93 -41.30
CA PHE A 907 23.23 12.99 -41.28
C PHE A 907 23.83 13.50 -42.60
N ASN A 908 23.22 13.24 -43.77
CA ASN A 908 23.72 13.77 -45.05
C ASN A 908 23.44 15.27 -45.23
N ASN A 909 22.34 15.81 -44.69
CA ASN A 909 22.09 17.27 -44.75
C ASN A 909 22.93 18.06 -43.73
N ASN A 910 23.40 17.43 -42.66
CA ASN A 910 24.30 18.07 -41.68
C ASN A 910 25.78 17.97 -42.07
N ALA A 911 26.16 17.14 -43.05
CA ALA A 911 27.55 16.99 -43.51
C ALA A 911 28.16 18.28 -44.13
N SER A 912 27.35 19.32 -44.41
CA SER A 912 27.84 20.64 -44.82
C SER A 912 28.25 21.56 -43.66
N GLU A 913 27.91 21.22 -42.42
CA GLU A 913 28.37 21.90 -41.21
C GLU A 913 29.23 20.90 -40.42
N GLY A 914 30.55 20.91 -40.64
CA GLY A 914 31.46 19.92 -40.08
C GLY A 914 31.40 19.83 -38.56
N SER A 915 30.78 18.75 -38.05
CA SER A 915 31.06 18.14 -36.75
C SER A 915 30.67 16.67 -36.77
#